data_AF-A0A966R6I0-F1
#
_entry.id   AF-A0A966R6I0-F1
#
_cell.length_a   1.000
_cell.length_b   1.000
_cell.length_c   1.000
_cell.angle_alpha   90.00
_cell.angle_beta   90.00
_cell.angle_gamma   90.00
#
_symmetry.space_group_name_H-M   'P 1'
#
loop_
_entity.id
_entity.type
_entity.pdbx_description
1 polymer ?
#
loop_
_entity_poly.entity_id
_entity_poly.type
_entity_poly.pdbx_seq_one_letter_code
_entity_poly.pdbx_strand_id
1 'polypeptide(L)'
;MNANAYRNLLELYFAQKDGRQIVDHQISSFNHFIQVEVPQTILRSCPVRVTGSPDLSLTGTTRAAAGTAGTAIRVSIEGADAAGGSVPIKTTKPGGPLLSAAAPEAGAPPPREVEVAVEFANVQIRKPTIFENNGAVTPMYPNDARLRNLTYAAPVYTDIIATYTMRAPRADGSGTDTTVRRRTLPHVHVGKIPVMVGSDACLLRDMPEKHPRELGECEADVGGYFIIQGGERVIISQERMSENQPFVFRTSKARNKELEVIDIKSIGPDNEGAPKSLSVKIVQNPKATIAPEHIVVACPRIKAEIPLFVMLRALGVESDREIIELIYGTTDTPHTMIFQECIAAAKGITTRAAAHDWLAANIGSGGGSRESYSANTLQRDRPPRLTTVREILAEECLPHIGGSEMLFEKAAYIAFITRKVLDVYSGTIPHDDRDAYPNKKVELPGNLIGNLFRYLFGTKVIKDMKTTLTKEIHNGFWKSSGRIEDIINPSNIYKILKSTIVTIGMKSALATGNFPGGKMGTKAGLSQVMNRLTYLSGISHLRRVSTPIEKTGKLLAPRKLHATQWGFVCPSETPEGHAVGVVKNLSSTALVSLPSSPEPVVAFLYDCLGMRNLGAVARPELHSGTRVLINGAWIGMLLVDAAGTVAAAEALRTAKRTGRIHPHCGITLKLARREIWINTEGGRLIRPVINAAAWRELEANPAAAPAWLVGSAAAATVSTGWNDVLRWRSPAGGHGLIEYIDATETENFFIAMTPDRLTAEHSHMEIHPSVVLGTMASNIPFPDHNQAPRNSYQSAMGKQAMGVYALNYRERLDTMSNLLWYSSTPLASPYMSRFYRAQDMPSGFNVVVAIMTYGGYNQEDSVMINRASLDRGLFRSEFYRTYKDEEKKNQASGEEERFCRPDPRTTRHMKLANYEKLGPDGIVPENVFVDQDDVLIGKVAPIRLRGADGAAIAGIDHASLQAMSSVAAAAAVEAAGGKRFRDVSKLMRTNESGYVDRIYRGRNGEGYSFVKIRVREER
;
A
#
# COMPACT_ATOMS: atom_id res chain seq x y z
N MET A 1 4.57 33.27 -30.42
CA MET A 1 5.24 31.96 -30.17
C MET A 1 4.73 30.92 -31.16
N ASN A 2 5.48 29.84 -31.42
CA ASN A 2 5.07 28.80 -32.38
C ASN A 2 3.92 27.95 -31.79
N ALA A 3 2.89 27.64 -32.59
CA ALA A 3 1.73 26.85 -32.15
C ALA A 3 2.11 25.44 -31.64
N ASN A 4 3.33 24.98 -31.93
CA ASN A 4 3.85 23.68 -31.53
C ASN A 4 4.60 23.66 -30.18
N ALA A 5 4.73 24.78 -29.46
CA ALA A 5 5.48 24.84 -28.21
C ALA A 5 4.98 23.84 -27.14
N TYR A 6 3.66 23.62 -27.06
CA TYR A 6 3.08 22.64 -26.14
C TYR A 6 3.50 21.19 -26.47
N ARG A 7 3.78 20.89 -27.74
CA ARG A 7 4.18 19.54 -28.19
C ARG A 7 5.55 19.17 -27.63
N ASN A 8 6.50 20.09 -27.73
CA ASN A 8 7.85 19.92 -27.19
C ASN A 8 7.82 19.78 -25.66
N LEU A 9 6.99 20.58 -24.99
CA LEU A 9 6.83 20.49 -23.54
C LEU A 9 6.25 19.13 -23.10
N LEU A 10 5.25 18.62 -23.83
CA LEU A 10 4.68 17.29 -23.56
C LEU A 10 5.66 16.17 -23.86
N GLU A 11 6.46 16.27 -24.92
CA GLU A 11 7.53 15.30 -25.22
C GLU A 11 8.56 15.26 -24.08
N LEU A 12 9.03 16.41 -23.61
CA LEU A 12 9.93 16.49 -22.45
C LEU A 12 9.28 15.94 -21.18
N TYR A 13 7.98 16.21 -20.98
CA TYR A 13 7.26 15.71 -19.82
C TYR A 13 7.20 14.18 -19.81
N PHE A 14 6.76 13.56 -20.90
CA PHE A 14 6.59 12.10 -20.98
C PHE A 14 7.91 11.33 -21.16
N ALA A 15 8.96 11.96 -21.70
CA ALA A 15 10.28 11.34 -21.82
C ALA A 15 10.99 11.12 -20.48
N GLN A 16 10.54 11.79 -19.40
CA GLN A 16 11.09 11.61 -18.06
C GLN A 16 11.06 10.15 -17.59
N LYS A 17 12.01 9.81 -16.69
CA LYS A 17 12.10 8.50 -16.05
C LYS A 17 12.14 7.36 -17.08
N ASP A 18 12.93 7.54 -18.14
CA ASP A 18 13.09 6.58 -19.23
C ASP A 18 11.75 6.25 -19.93
N GLY A 19 10.89 7.27 -20.12
CA GLY A 19 9.57 7.12 -20.74
C GLY A 19 8.49 6.51 -19.83
N ARG A 20 8.74 6.39 -18.52
CA ARG A 20 7.80 5.77 -17.55
C ARG A 20 6.98 6.77 -16.74
N GLN A 21 7.03 8.06 -17.09
CA GLN A 21 6.32 9.13 -16.39
C GLN A 21 4.82 8.83 -16.17
N ILE A 22 4.19 8.11 -17.10
CA ILE A 22 2.76 7.73 -17.09
C ILE A 22 2.39 6.89 -15.84
N VAL A 23 3.32 6.10 -15.31
CA VAL A 23 3.14 5.20 -14.16
C VAL A 23 4.00 5.59 -12.97
N ASP A 24 4.59 6.79 -13.00
CA ASP A 24 5.52 7.26 -11.97
C ASP A 24 4.88 7.29 -10.58
N HIS A 25 3.59 7.61 -10.46
CA HIS A 25 2.87 7.60 -9.18
C HIS A 25 2.90 6.22 -8.48
N GLN A 26 2.92 5.12 -9.25
CA GLN A 26 3.03 3.77 -8.69
C GLN A 26 4.46 3.50 -8.23
N ILE A 27 5.44 3.76 -9.11
CA ILE A 27 6.85 3.41 -8.92
C ILE A 27 7.47 4.28 -7.82
N SER A 28 7.30 5.60 -7.90
CA SER A 28 7.84 6.56 -6.95
C SER A 28 7.24 6.38 -5.55
N SER A 29 5.95 6.00 -5.46
CA SER A 29 5.34 5.64 -4.17
C SER A 29 5.96 4.38 -3.57
N PHE A 30 6.22 3.35 -4.39
CA PHE A 30 6.88 2.14 -3.92
C PHE A 30 8.35 2.38 -3.51
N ASN A 31 9.06 3.23 -4.26
CA ASN A 31 10.42 3.63 -3.92
C ASN A 31 10.48 4.34 -2.56
N HIS A 32 9.56 5.29 -2.32
CA HIS A 32 9.43 5.94 -1.01
C HIS A 32 9.16 4.93 0.11
N PHE A 33 8.27 3.95 -0.13
CA PHE A 33 8.01 2.88 0.85
C PHE A 33 9.27 2.09 1.20
N ILE A 34 10.04 1.65 0.21
CA ILE A 34 11.25 0.84 0.41
C ILE A 34 12.38 1.63 1.07
N GLN A 35 12.63 2.87 0.63
CA GLN A 35 13.77 3.66 1.09
C GLN A 35 13.52 4.35 2.44
N VAL A 36 12.28 4.78 2.70
CA VAL A 36 11.95 5.61 3.87
C VAL A 36 11.07 4.84 4.86
N GLU A 37 9.91 4.35 4.42
CA GLU A 37 8.91 3.81 5.35
C GLU A 37 9.35 2.49 6.00
N VAL A 38 10.01 1.59 5.27
CA VAL A 38 10.47 0.30 5.81
C VAL A 38 11.52 0.50 6.91
N PRO A 39 12.64 1.24 6.68
CA PRO A 39 13.61 1.52 7.74
C PRO A 39 12.98 2.25 8.92
N GLN A 40 12.19 3.30 8.68
CA GLN A 40 11.55 4.06 9.77
C GLN A 40 10.61 3.19 10.60
N THR A 41 9.81 2.32 9.98
CA THR A 41 8.89 1.42 10.70
C THR A 41 9.64 0.47 11.63
N ILE A 42 10.79 -0.06 11.17
CA ILE A 42 11.63 -0.96 11.98
C ILE A 42 12.30 -0.19 13.13
N LEU A 43 12.86 0.99 12.85
CA LEU A 43 13.55 1.80 13.86
C LEU A 43 12.59 2.33 14.94
N ARG A 44 11.39 2.80 14.55
CA ARG A 44 10.35 3.30 15.48
C ARG A 44 9.77 2.23 16.38
N SER A 45 9.89 0.96 15.99
CA SER A 45 9.48 -0.18 16.80
C SER A 45 10.42 -0.44 17.99
N CYS A 46 11.53 0.30 18.09
CA CYS A 46 12.55 0.16 19.13
C CYS A 46 12.35 1.17 20.28
N PRO A 47 12.80 0.83 21.51
CA PRO A 47 13.26 -0.49 21.94
C PRO A 47 12.09 -1.41 22.30
N VAL A 48 12.17 -2.69 21.93
CA VAL A 48 11.24 -3.71 22.42
C VAL A 48 11.73 -4.18 23.78
N ARG A 49 11.08 -3.71 24.85
CA ARG A 49 11.40 -4.07 26.22
C ARG A 49 10.50 -5.18 26.73
N VAL A 50 11.11 -6.17 27.39
CA VAL A 50 10.44 -7.23 28.13
C VAL A 50 11.11 -7.36 29.48
N THR A 51 10.34 -7.16 30.55
CA THR A 51 10.76 -7.44 31.92
C THR A 51 10.20 -8.80 32.34
N GLY A 52 11.00 -9.57 33.08
CA GLY A 52 10.58 -10.84 33.65
C GLY A 52 11.33 -11.13 34.94
N SER A 53 10.66 -11.82 35.87
CA SER A 53 11.29 -12.32 37.09
C SER A 53 11.54 -13.82 36.91
N PRO A 54 12.80 -14.28 36.99
CA PRO A 54 13.13 -15.70 36.80
C PRO A 54 12.59 -16.61 37.91
N ASP A 55 12.13 -16.05 39.03
CA ASP A 55 11.63 -16.76 40.22
C ASP A 55 10.15 -17.14 40.14
N LEU A 56 9.36 -16.53 39.24
CA LEU A 56 7.95 -16.86 39.04
C LEU A 56 7.79 -17.94 37.97
N SER A 57 7.52 -19.18 38.39
CA SER A 57 7.02 -20.21 37.45
C SER A 57 5.62 -19.83 36.96
N LEU A 58 5.42 -19.75 35.64
CA LEU A 58 4.10 -19.57 35.01
C LEU A 58 3.21 -20.80 35.26
N THR A 59 2.58 -20.89 36.43
CA THR A 59 1.55 -21.89 36.73
C THR A 59 0.17 -21.33 36.37
N GLY A 60 -0.38 -21.80 35.24
CA GLY A 60 -1.75 -21.53 34.76
C GLY A 60 -1.74 -20.90 33.36
N THR A 61 -2.27 -21.48 32.29
CA THR A 61 -3.42 -22.37 32.13
C THR A 61 -3.22 -23.26 30.89
N THR A 62 -2.99 -24.55 31.10
CA THR A 62 -3.26 -25.58 30.08
C THR A 62 -4.69 -26.07 30.27
N ARG A 63 -5.69 -25.27 29.87
CA ARG A 63 -6.99 -25.86 29.52
C ARG A 63 -6.87 -26.45 28.13
N ALA A 64 -6.75 -27.77 28.11
CA ALA A 64 -6.85 -28.62 26.97
C ALA A 64 -8.08 -28.26 26.11
N ALA A 65 -7.85 -27.90 24.86
CA ALA A 65 -8.81 -28.16 23.81
C ALA A 65 -8.69 -29.65 23.48
N ALA A 66 -9.56 -30.45 24.10
CA ALA A 66 -9.83 -31.80 23.67
C ALA A 66 -10.51 -31.73 22.29
N GLY A 67 -9.73 -31.98 21.24
CA GLY A 67 -10.19 -32.37 19.91
C GLY A 67 -9.65 -33.76 19.65
N THR A 68 -10.55 -34.71 19.53
CA THR A 68 -10.37 -36.16 19.45
C THR A 68 -9.48 -36.63 18.28
N ALA A 69 -8.54 -37.52 18.61
CA ALA A 69 -7.90 -38.65 17.88
C ALA A 69 -7.87 -38.65 16.32
N GLY A 70 -6.78 -39.05 15.65
CA GLY A 70 -5.52 -39.67 16.08
C GLY A 70 -4.52 -39.65 14.91
N THR A 71 -3.21 -39.70 15.16
CA THR A 71 -2.44 -40.96 15.11
C THR A 71 -1.18 -40.81 15.94
N ALA A 72 -0.90 -41.82 16.77
CA ALA A 72 0.24 -41.90 17.65
C ALA A 72 1.52 -42.28 16.89
N ILE A 73 2.64 -41.67 17.28
CA ILE A 73 3.97 -42.27 17.12
C ILE A 73 4.57 -42.36 18.51
N ARG A 74 4.63 -43.60 19.01
CA ARG A 74 5.49 -44.04 20.12
C ARG A 74 6.89 -44.22 19.55
N VAL A 75 7.90 -43.65 20.21
CA VAL A 75 9.23 -44.26 20.25
C VAL A 75 9.61 -44.34 21.72
N SER A 76 9.56 -45.56 22.23
CA SER A 76 10.08 -46.02 23.50
C SER A 76 11.55 -46.37 23.36
N ILE A 77 12.40 -45.94 24.29
CA ILE A 77 13.65 -46.63 24.61
C ILE A 77 13.73 -46.70 26.14
N GLU A 78 13.60 -47.92 26.67
CA GLU A 78 14.02 -48.29 28.02
C GLU A 78 15.07 -49.40 27.89
N GLY A 79 16.08 -49.34 28.77
CA GLY A 79 16.77 -50.53 29.25
C GLY A 79 18.29 -50.52 29.18
N ALA A 80 18.94 -50.11 30.28
CA ALA A 80 19.74 -51.00 31.16
C ALA A 80 21.12 -50.46 31.55
N ASP A 81 21.28 -50.34 32.87
CA ASP A 81 22.50 -50.08 33.65
C ASP A 81 23.55 -51.19 33.51
N ALA A 82 24.85 -50.84 33.65
CA ALA A 82 25.78 -51.46 34.62
C ALA A 82 27.23 -50.97 34.47
N ALA A 83 27.73 -50.36 35.55
CA ALA A 83 29.05 -50.52 36.21
C ALA A 83 30.38 -50.65 35.42
N GLY A 84 31.38 -49.91 35.92
CA GLY A 84 32.78 -50.39 36.02
C GLY A 84 33.81 -49.53 35.29
N GLY A 85 34.74 -48.93 36.05
CA GLY A 85 35.70 -47.93 35.55
C GLY A 85 37.00 -48.48 34.95
N SER A 86 37.71 -47.61 34.24
CA SER A 86 39.16 -47.34 34.36
C SER A 86 39.66 -46.45 33.20
N VAL A 87 40.54 -45.51 33.55
CA VAL A 87 41.31 -44.55 32.73
C VAL A 87 42.60 -45.30 32.25
N PRO A 88 43.45 -44.89 31.26
CA PRO A 88 43.76 -43.52 30.82
C PRO A 88 44.36 -43.26 29.37
N ILE A 89 44.78 -42.00 29.08
CA ILE A 89 45.83 -41.49 28.12
C ILE A 89 45.44 -41.31 26.61
N LYS A 90 45.22 -40.09 26.08
CA LYS A 90 46.09 -38.96 25.59
C LYS A 90 46.64 -39.09 24.14
N THR A 91 46.39 -38.05 23.32
CA THR A 91 47.33 -37.33 22.40
C THR A 91 46.56 -36.21 21.64
N THR A 92 46.66 -34.92 21.98
CA THR A 92 47.65 -33.85 21.64
C THR A 92 47.12 -32.84 20.59
N LYS A 93 47.19 -31.54 20.96
CA LYS A 93 46.94 -30.33 20.13
C LYS A 93 48.07 -30.09 19.09
N PRO A 94 47.93 -29.09 18.19
CA PRO A 94 48.41 -27.70 18.46
C PRO A 94 47.41 -26.64 17.94
N GLY A 95 47.34 -25.35 18.31
CA GLY A 95 48.14 -24.42 19.12
C GLY A 95 47.87 -22.98 18.60
N GLY A 96 47.36 -22.08 19.44
CA GLY A 96 47.09 -20.64 19.15
C GLY A 96 46.27 -19.99 20.28
N PRO A 97 46.51 -18.71 20.67
CA PRO A 97 46.73 -18.33 22.07
C PRO A 97 45.45 -18.19 22.91
N LEU A 98 45.50 -18.75 24.13
CA LEU A 98 44.52 -18.54 25.19
C LEU A 98 44.73 -17.16 25.84
N LEU A 99 43.73 -16.28 25.72
CA LEU A 99 43.45 -15.27 26.73
C LEU A 99 42.77 -15.98 27.91
N SER A 100 43.44 -15.98 29.06
CA SER A 100 42.93 -16.51 30.32
C SER A 100 41.74 -15.66 30.81
N ALA A 101 40.52 -16.13 30.60
CA ALA A 101 39.35 -15.60 31.28
C ALA A 101 39.15 -16.40 32.57
N ALA A 102 39.15 -15.69 33.70
CA ALA A 102 38.92 -16.22 35.04
C ALA A 102 37.61 -17.02 35.11
N ALA A 103 37.62 -18.11 35.87
CA ALA A 103 36.42 -18.85 36.23
C ALA A 103 35.46 -17.95 37.03
N PRO A 104 34.13 -18.04 36.83
CA PRO A 104 33.20 -17.24 37.60
C PRO A 104 33.12 -17.81 39.02
N GLU A 105 33.30 -16.94 40.01
CA GLU A 105 33.00 -17.24 41.41
C GLU A 105 31.53 -17.64 41.55
N ALA A 106 31.31 -18.80 42.15
CA ALA A 106 30.00 -19.27 42.56
C ALA A 106 29.57 -18.51 43.82
N GLY A 107 28.48 -17.72 43.74
CA GLY A 107 27.91 -17.11 44.94
C GLY A 107 27.04 -15.86 44.81
N ALA A 108 26.64 -15.40 43.61
CA ALA A 108 25.72 -14.26 43.52
C ALA A 108 24.25 -14.72 43.69
N PRO A 109 23.41 -14.03 44.49
CA PRO A 109 21.99 -14.33 44.58
C PRO A 109 21.31 -14.17 43.19
N PRO A 110 20.31 -15.00 42.85
CA PRO A 110 19.66 -14.93 41.55
C PRO A 110 19.02 -13.55 41.34
N PRO A 111 19.11 -12.97 40.13
CA PRO A 111 18.52 -11.67 39.82
C PRO A 111 17.00 -11.70 39.99
N ARG A 112 16.44 -10.78 40.77
CA ARG A 112 14.98 -10.70 40.96
C ARG A 112 14.26 -10.19 39.72
N GLU A 113 14.90 -9.33 38.94
CA GLU A 113 14.32 -8.72 37.73
C GLU A 113 15.36 -8.71 36.59
N VAL A 114 14.97 -9.30 35.46
CA VAL A 114 15.72 -9.29 34.20
C VAL A 114 14.93 -8.50 33.19
N GLU A 115 15.50 -7.39 32.72
CA GLU A 115 14.99 -6.59 31.61
C GLU A 115 15.82 -6.88 30.36
N VAL A 116 15.15 -7.28 29.28
CA VAL A 116 15.75 -7.43 27.95
C VAL A 116 15.16 -6.37 27.04
N ALA A 117 16.02 -5.47 26.55
CA ALA A 117 15.70 -4.46 25.57
C ALA A 117 16.33 -4.82 24.22
N VAL A 118 15.50 -4.96 23.18
CA VAL A 118 15.95 -5.25 21.82
C VAL A 118 15.79 -4.01 20.94
N GLU A 119 16.87 -3.59 20.33
CA GLU A 119 16.96 -2.49 19.37
C GLU A 119 17.35 -3.02 17.99
N PHE A 120 16.76 -2.45 16.94
CA PHE A 120 17.09 -2.72 15.55
C PHE A 120 17.97 -1.58 15.02
N ALA A 121 19.04 -1.91 14.30
CA ALA A 121 19.93 -0.97 13.65
C ALA A 121 20.25 -1.42 12.23
N ASN A 122 20.76 -0.49 11.39
CA ASN A 122 21.25 -0.74 10.03
C ASN A 122 20.35 -1.65 9.17
N VAL A 123 19.15 -1.17 8.85
CA VAL A 123 18.23 -1.91 7.97
C VAL A 123 18.79 -1.91 6.55
N GLN A 124 19.07 -3.09 6.01
CA GLN A 124 19.57 -3.29 4.65
C GLN A 124 18.57 -4.11 3.84
N ILE A 125 18.19 -3.59 2.67
CA ILE A 125 17.32 -4.28 1.72
C ILE A 125 18.19 -4.72 0.55
N ARG A 126 18.34 -6.03 0.37
CA ARG A 126 19.12 -6.60 -0.75
C ARG A 126 18.22 -6.88 -1.93
N LYS A 127 18.82 -6.98 -3.12
CA LYS A 127 18.08 -7.21 -4.36
C LYS A 127 17.50 -8.63 -4.45
N PRO A 128 16.47 -8.84 -5.27
CA PRO A 128 15.83 -10.14 -5.43
C PRO A 128 16.81 -11.24 -5.84
N THR A 129 16.79 -12.34 -5.10
CA THR A 129 17.67 -13.49 -5.29
C THR A 129 16.89 -14.79 -5.23
N ILE A 130 17.28 -15.74 -6.06
CA ILE A 130 16.80 -17.12 -6.06
C ILE A 130 17.75 -17.93 -5.16
N PHE A 131 17.16 -18.73 -4.28
CA PHE A 131 17.88 -19.75 -3.55
C PHE A 131 17.58 -21.08 -4.24
N GLU A 132 18.58 -21.64 -4.92
CA GLU A 132 18.46 -22.95 -5.54
C GLU A 132 18.62 -24.06 -4.49
N ASN A 133 18.06 -25.24 -4.77
CA ASN A 133 18.10 -26.38 -3.84
C ASN A 133 19.53 -26.87 -3.53
N ASN A 134 20.50 -26.57 -4.39
CA ASN A 134 21.92 -26.87 -4.17
C ASN A 134 22.61 -25.85 -3.25
N GLY A 135 21.88 -24.85 -2.74
CA GLY A 135 22.42 -23.78 -1.90
C GLY A 135 23.03 -22.61 -2.69
N ALA A 136 23.06 -22.66 -4.03
CA ALA A 136 23.54 -21.55 -4.84
C ALA A 136 22.54 -20.38 -4.81
N VAL A 137 23.08 -19.16 -4.76
CA VAL A 137 22.29 -17.93 -4.79
C VAL A 137 22.51 -17.25 -6.14
N THR A 138 21.45 -17.14 -6.93
CA THR A 138 21.48 -16.46 -8.23
C THR A 138 20.62 -15.20 -8.19
N PRO A 139 20.93 -14.16 -8.98
CA PRO A 139 20.04 -13.02 -9.12
C PRO A 139 18.72 -13.48 -9.76
N MET A 140 17.60 -13.00 -9.25
CA MET A 140 16.28 -13.33 -9.80
C MET A 140 15.90 -12.29 -10.83
N TYR A 141 15.70 -12.63 -12.10
CA TYR A 141 15.08 -11.69 -13.05
C TYR A 141 13.54 -11.81 -13.04
N PRO A 142 12.79 -10.76 -13.44
CA PRO A 142 11.33 -10.82 -13.47
C PRO A 142 10.80 -11.93 -14.39
N ASN A 143 11.43 -12.16 -15.55
CA ASN A 143 11.09 -13.27 -16.44
C ASN A 143 11.23 -14.65 -15.76
N ASP A 144 12.31 -14.87 -15.00
CA ASP A 144 12.51 -16.12 -14.25
C ASP A 144 11.39 -16.35 -13.22
N ALA A 145 10.99 -15.28 -12.53
CA ALA A 145 9.91 -15.33 -11.57
C ALA A 145 8.56 -15.70 -12.22
N ARG A 146 8.30 -15.20 -13.43
CA ARG A 146 7.12 -15.57 -14.23
C ARG A 146 7.17 -17.03 -14.68
N LEU A 147 8.27 -17.47 -15.27
CA LEU A 147 8.42 -18.82 -15.82
C LEU A 147 8.33 -19.89 -14.74
N ARG A 148 9.05 -19.72 -13.62
CA ARG A 148 9.13 -20.70 -12.50
C ARG A 148 8.04 -20.56 -11.44
N ASN A 149 7.06 -19.68 -11.65
CA ASN A 149 6.04 -19.33 -10.66
C ASN A 149 6.61 -18.90 -9.29
N LEU A 150 7.74 -18.17 -9.28
CA LEU A 150 8.31 -17.61 -8.07
C LEU A 150 7.61 -16.29 -7.71
N THR A 151 7.86 -15.85 -6.48
CA THR A 151 7.49 -14.50 -6.04
C THR A 151 8.75 -13.64 -6.13
N TYR A 152 8.67 -12.55 -6.90
CA TYR A 152 9.76 -11.60 -7.07
C TYR A 152 9.88 -10.74 -5.81
N ALA A 153 10.81 -11.10 -4.91
CA ALA A 153 10.93 -10.50 -3.58
C ALA A 153 12.39 -10.30 -3.14
N ALA A 154 12.62 -9.19 -2.46
CA ALA A 154 13.89 -8.75 -1.89
C ALA A 154 14.01 -9.17 -0.41
N PRO A 155 15.13 -9.80 0.03
CA PRO A 155 15.35 -10.08 1.44
C PRO A 155 15.79 -8.83 2.22
N VAL A 156 15.25 -8.68 3.43
CA VAL A 156 15.53 -7.59 4.37
C VAL A 156 16.35 -8.11 5.54
N TYR A 157 17.44 -7.41 5.84
CA TYR A 157 18.35 -7.69 6.93
C TYR A 157 18.42 -6.50 7.89
N THR A 158 18.66 -6.77 9.17
CA THR A 158 18.86 -5.75 10.19
C THR A 158 19.87 -6.24 11.22
N ASP A 159 20.62 -5.32 11.80
CA ASP A 159 21.44 -5.62 12.98
C ASP A 159 20.55 -5.56 14.23
N ILE A 160 20.68 -6.53 15.12
CA ILE A 160 19.92 -6.61 16.37
C ILE A 160 20.86 -6.36 17.53
N ILE A 161 20.55 -5.34 18.32
CA ILE A 161 21.28 -4.96 19.52
C ILE A 161 20.43 -5.34 20.72
N ALA A 162 20.87 -6.33 21.48
CA ALA A 162 20.22 -6.77 22.70
C ALA A 162 20.96 -6.18 23.92
N THR A 163 20.26 -5.41 24.73
CA THR A 163 20.73 -4.87 26.00
C THR A 163 20.02 -5.62 27.13
N TYR A 164 20.79 -6.22 28.02
CA TYR A 164 20.34 -6.98 29.17
C TYR A 164 20.64 -6.17 30.42
N THR A 165 19.61 -5.85 31.19
CA THR A 165 19.73 -5.15 32.47
C THR A 165 19.20 -6.05 33.56
N MET A 166 20.06 -6.46 34.49
CA MET A 166 19.63 -7.19 35.68
C MET A 166 19.63 -6.27 36.87
N ARG A 167 18.63 -6.44 37.74
CA ARG A 167 18.57 -5.80 39.04
C ARG A 167 18.58 -6.88 40.12
N ALA A 168 19.67 -6.97 40.86
CA ALA A 168 19.80 -7.83 42.03
C ALA A 168 19.79 -6.98 43.31
N PRO A 169 19.03 -7.34 44.35
CA PRO A 169 19.13 -6.67 45.64
C PRO A 169 20.51 -6.91 46.25
N ARG A 170 21.15 -5.87 46.80
CA ARG A 170 22.38 -6.02 47.58
C ARG A 170 22.10 -6.83 48.85
N ALA A 171 23.09 -7.61 49.28
CA ALA A 171 23.03 -8.38 50.53
C ALA A 171 22.77 -7.48 51.77
N ASP A 172 23.14 -6.20 51.71
CA ASP A 172 23.05 -5.24 52.81
C ASP A 172 21.71 -4.48 52.89
N GLY A 173 20.74 -4.76 52.00
CA GLY A 173 19.42 -4.11 51.99
C GLY A 173 19.38 -2.63 51.57
N SER A 174 20.52 -2.02 51.22
CA SER A 174 20.67 -0.59 50.94
C SER A 174 20.52 -0.18 49.46
N GLY A 175 20.18 -1.11 48.56
CA GLY A 175 19.93 -0.79 47.14
C GLY A 175 19.89 -2.01 46.21
N THR A 176 19.77 -1.73 44.90
CA THR A 176 19.80 -2.73 43.82
C THR A 176 21.09 -2.60 43.00
N ASP A 177 21.91 -3.63 42.93
CA ASP A 177 23.02 -3.70 41.97
C ASP A 177 22.45 -3.93 40.56
N THR A 178 22.80 -3.03 39.64
CA THR A 178 22.35 -3.07 38.25
C THR A 178 23.50 -3.48 37.34
N THR A 179 23.43 -4.67 36.73
CA THR A 179 24.43 -5.09 35.73
C THR A 179 23.83 -4.97 34.33
N VAL A 180 24.49 -4.18 33.47
CA VAL A 180 24.08 -3.99 32.08
C VAL A 180 25.08 -4.70 31.16
N ARG A 181 24.58 -5.54 30.25
CA ARG A 181 25.37 -6.18 29.18
C ARG A 181 24.74 -5.91 27.82
N ARG A 182 25.57 -5.72 26.79
CA ARG A 182 25.11 -5.43 25.42
C ARG A 182 25.70 -6.45 24.45
N ARG A 183 24.86 -7.00 23.57
CA ARG A 183 25.26 -7.92 22.51
C ARG A 183 24.69 -7.47 21.18
N THR A 184 25.54 -7.46 20.15
CA THR A 184 25.13 -7.12 18.78
C THR A 184 25.17 -8.36 17.90
N LEU A 185 24.07 -8.62 17.19
CA LEU A 185 23.92 -9.69 16.21
C LEU A 185 23.78 -9.04 14.82
N PRO A 186 24.82 -9.11 13.97
CA PRO A 186 24.78 -8.46 12.66
C PRO A 186 23.98 -9.29 11.64
N HIS A 187 23.40 -8.62 10.65
CA HIS A 187 22.77 -9.21 9.45
C HIS A 187 21.69 -10.27 9.72
N VAL A 188 20.78 -10.01 10.66
CA VAL A 188 19.65 -10.91 10.94
C VAL A 188 18.58 -10.75 9.87
N HIS A 189 18.15 -11.85 9.27
CA HIS A 189 17.10 -11.87 8.25
C HIS A 189 15.71 -11.67 8.87
N VAL A 190 15.06 -10.55 8.52
CA VAL A 190 13.73 -10.17 9.02
C VAL A 190 12.61 -10.77 8.16
N GLY A 191 12.83 -10.91 6.85
CA GLY A 191 11.82 -11.40 5.91
C GLY A 191 12.06 -10.93 4.48
N LYS A 192 11.19 -11.36 3.56
CA LYS A 192 11.23 -10.95 2.15
C LYS A 192 10.06 -10.03 1.81
N ILE A 193 10.34 -8.93 1.12
CA ILE A 193 9.35 -7.96 0.65
C ILE A 193 9.21 -8.09 -0.88
N PRO A 194 8.00 -8.30 -1.42
CA PRO A 194 7.75 -8.30 -2.87
C PRO A 194 8.18 -6.98 -3.52
N VAL A 195 8.92 -7.06 -4.63
CA VAL A 195 9.47 -5.88 -5.33
C VAL A 195 8.61 -5.55 -6.55
N MET A 196 8.35 -4.26 -6.76
CA MET A 196 7.66 -3.76 -7.95
C MET A 196 8.61 -3.77 -9.16
N VAL A 197 8.16 -4.29 -10.30
CA VAL A 197 8.94 -4.27 -11.55
C VAL A 197 9.14 -2.82 -12.01
N GLY A 198 10.37 -2.45 -12.34
CA GLY A 198 10.75 -1.09 -12.75
C GLY A 198 11.11 -0.12 -11.61
N SER A 199 10.97 -0.55 -10.34
CA SER A 199 11.39 0.23 -9.16
C SER A 199 12.92 0.26 -8.95
N ASP A 200 13.39 1.09 -8.03
CA ASP A 200 14.82 1.23 -7.70
C ASP A 200 15.42 -0.06 -7.11
N ALA A 201 14.57 -0.86 -6.46
CA ALA A 201 14.94 -2.16 -5.92
C ALA A 201 14.95 -3.28 -6.98
N CYS A 202 14.50 -3.01 -8.21
CA CYS A 202 14.43 -3.97 -9.29
C CYS A 202 15.79 -4.09 -10.00
N LEU A 203 16.23 -5.32 -10.28
CA LEU A 203 17.50 -5.58 -10.98
C LEU A 203 17.57 -4.98 -12.39
N LEU A 204 16.42 -4.78 -13.05
CA LEU A 204 16.37 -4.18 -14.39
C LEU A 204 16.91 -2.74 -14.44
N ARG A 205 16.95 -2.04 -13.30
CA ARG A 205 17.46 -0.65 -13.26
C ARG A 205 18.97 -0.58 -13.14
N ASP A 206 19.63 -1.66 -12.69
CA ASP A 206 21.07 -1.67 -12.45
C ASP A 206 21.88 -1.89 -13.71
N MET A 207 21.25 -2.41 -14.76
CA MET A 207 21.90 -2.73 -16.03
C MET A 207 21.27 -1.92 -17.18
N PRO A 208 21.46 -0.59 -17.20
CA PRO A 208 20.95 0.25 -18.28
C PRO A 208 21.66 -0.03 -19.61
N GLU A 209 22.89 -0.55 -19.58
CA GLU A 209 23.69 -0.87 -20.78
C GLU A 209 23.14 -2.07 -21.55
N LYS A 210 22.48 -3.01 -20.86
CA LYS A 210 21.93 -4.20 -21.49
C LYS A 210 20.55 -3.91 -22.05
N HIS A 211 20.36 -4.23 -23.33
CA HIS A 211 19.06 -4.06 -23.94
C HIS A 211 18.04 -5.01 -23.27
N PRO A 212 16.82 -4.55 -22.89
CA PRO A 212 15.82 -5.38 -22.19
C PRO A 212 15.53 -6.72 -22.87
N ARG A 213 15.62 -6.76 -24.20
CA ARG A 213 15.47 -7.97 -25.02
C ARG A 213 16.48 -9.08 -24.68
N GLU A 214 17.71 -8.73 -24.35
CA GLU A 214 18.75 -9.71 -23.97
C GLU A 214 18.43 -10.39 -22.63
N LEU A 215 17.68 -9.70 -21.77
CA LEU A 215 17.19 -10.19 -20.48
C LEU A 215 15.86 -10.95 -20.60
N GLY A 216 15.34 -11.13 -21.82
CA GLY A 216 14.02 -11.72 -22.09
C GLY A 216 12.85 -10.82 -21.68
N GLU A 217 13.08 -9.52 -21.52
CA GLU A 217 12.07 -8.53 -21.12
C GLU A 217 11.58 -7.71 -22.33
N CYS A 218 10.37 -7.15 -22.20
CA CYS A 218 9.80 -6.27 -23.21
C CYS A 218 10.31 -4.84 -23.01
N GLU A 219 10.88 -4.25 -24.06
CA GLU A 219 11.34 -2.85 -24.03
C GLU A 219 10.19 -1.86 -23.78
N ALA A 220 9.00 -2.17 -24.30
CA ALA A 220 7.84 -1.31 -24.12
C ALA A 220 7.17 -1.45 -22.74
N ASP A 221 7.57 -2.38 -21.88
CA ASP A 221 6.92 -2.54 -20.58
C ASP A 221 7.30 -1.41 -19.61
N VAL A 222 6.30 -0.67 -19.16
CA VAL A 222 6.48 0.48 -18.26
C VAL A 222 6.73 0.08 -16.79
N GLY A 223 6.47 -1.18 -16.43
CA GLY A 223 6.56 -1.66 -15.05
C GLY A 223 5.36 -1.26 -14.19
N GLY A 224 5.54 -1.16 -12.87
CA GLY A 224 4.47 -0.71 -11.95
C GLY A 224 3.58 -1.83 -11.39
N TYR A 225 3.97 -3.10 -11.54
CA TYR A 225 3.24 -4.27 -11.04
C TYR A 225 4.14 -5.22 -10.25
N PHE A 226 3.54 -6.18 -9.57
CA PHE A 226 4.21 -7.20 -8.77
C PHE A 226 4.08 -8.59 -9.42
N ILE A 227 5.10 -9.43 -9.27
CA ILE A 227 5.06 -10.83 -9.73
C ILE A 227 4.99 -11.74 -8.51
N ILE A 228 3.87 -12.46 -8.37
CA ILE A 228 3.57 -13.29 -7.20
C ILE A 228 3.10 -14.66 -7.68
N GLN A 229 3.86 -15.70 -7.33
CA GLN A 229 3.60 -17.06 -7.78
C GLN A 229 3.49 -17.15 -9.32
N GLY A 230 4.32 -16.37 -10.02
CA GLY A 230 4.30 -16.23 -11.49
C GLY A 230 3.17 -15.41 -12.07
N GLY A 231 2.19 -14.97 -11.27
CA GLY A 231 1.10 -14.11 -11.73
C GLY A 231 1.44 -12.62 -11.56
N GLU A 232 1.09 -11.82 -12.57
CA GLU A 232 1.22 -10.37 -12.51
C GLU A 232 0.03 -9.75 -11.75
N ARG A 233 0.35 -8.93 -10.75
CA ARG A 233 -0.61 -8.30 -9.84
C ARG A 233 -0.40 -6.80 -9.78
N VAL A 234 -1.47 -6.04 -9.93
CA VAL A 234 -1.49 -4.58 -9.81
C VAL A 234 -2.24 -4.21 -8.53
N ILE A 235 -1.77 -3.18 -7.83
CA ILE A 235 -2.47 -2.60 -6.69
C ILE A 235 -3.19 -1.35 -7.17
N ILE A 236 -4.49 -1.28 -6.96
CA ILE A 236 -5.30 -0.13 -7.36
C ILE A 236 -5.29 0.93 -6.27
N SER A 237 -4.99 2.16 -6.66
CA SER A 237 -5.02 3.32 -5.77
C SER A 237 -6.44 3.56 -5.24
N GLN A 238 -6.57 3.91 -3.96
CA GLN A 238 -7.87 4.08 -3.31
C GLN A 238 -8.13 5.55 -2.98
N GLU A 239 -9.30 6.06 -3.30
CA GLU A 239 -9.73 7.38 -2.82
C GLU A 239 -10.17 7.30 -1.36
N ARG A 240 -9.81 8.29 -0.57
CA ARG A 240 -10.28 8.49 0.80
C ARG A 240 -10.61 9.95 1.03
N MET A 241 -11.43 10.22 2.03
CA MET A 241 -11.56 11.57 2.58
C MET A 241 -10.19 12.03 3.09
N SER A 242 -9.83 13.29 2.91
CA SER A 242 -8.61 13.83 3.48
C SER A 242 -8.66 13.76 5.02
N GLU A 243 -7.56 13.34 5.62
CA GLU A 243 -7.34 13.43 7.07
C GLU A 243 -6.83 14.83 7.43
N ASN A 244 -6.90 15.15 8.73
CA ASN A 244 -6.45 16.39 9.35
C ASN A 244 -7.21 17.66 8.91
N GLN A 245 -8.39 17.51 8.30
CA GLN A 245 -9.25 18.63 7.93
C GLN A 245 -10.62 18.54 8.64
N PRO A 246 -11.15 19.66 9.16
CA PRO A 246 -12.48 19.71 9.76
C PRO A 246 -13.56 19.83 8.70
N PHE A 247 -14.45 18.83 8.65
CA PHE A 247 -15.61 18.83 7.76
C PHE A 247 -16.92 19.01 8.50
N VAL A 248 -17.74 19.95 8.04
CA VAL A 248 -19.10 20.14 8.55
C VAL A 248 -20.08 19.38 7.67
N PHE A 249 -20.81 18.44 8.27
CA PHE A 249 -21.82 17.68 7.56
C PHE A 249 -23.17 17.77 8.24
N ARG A 250 -24.21 17.87 7.42
CA ARG A 250 -25.59 17.74 7.91
C ARG A 250 -25.94 16.27 8.13
N THR A 251 -26.36 15.92 9.34
CA THR A 251 -26.78 14.56 9.67
C THR A 251 -28.26 14.37 9.31
N SER A 252 -28.53 13.82 8.12
CA SER A 252 -29.91 13.53 7.69
C SER A 252 -30.56 12.33 8.40
N LYS A 253 -29.82 11.55 9.22
CA LYS A 253 -30.24 10.21 9.68
C LYS A 253 -30.49 10.06 11.19
N ALA A 254 -30.19 11.04 12.04
CA ALA A 254 -30.43 10.93 13.48
C ALA A 254 -31.70 11.71 13.86
N ARG A 255 -32.61 11.06 14.60
CA ARG A 255 -33.79 11.68 15.21
C ARG A 255 -33.37 12.95 15.99
N ASN A 256 -33.68 14.14 15.48
CA ASN A 256 -33.83 15.45 16.15
C ASN A 256 -32.88 15.82 17.32
N LYS A 257 -31.72 15.17 17.51
CA LYS A 257 -30.80 15.44 18.63
C LYS A 257 -29.57 16.24 18.22
N GLU A 258 -29.02 15.97 17.05
CA GLU A 258 -27.81 16.62 16.53
C GLU A 258 -28.20 17.49 15.34
N LEU A 259 -27.96 18.80 15.44
CA LEU A 259 -28.27 19.75 14.37
C LEU A 259 -27.14 19.77 13.34
N GLU A 260 -25.93 20.10 13.82
CA GLU A 260 -24.71 20.18 13.01
C GLU A 260 -23.59 19.40 13.68
N VAL A 261 -22.83 18.66 12.86
CA VAL A 261 -21.69 17.86 13.30
C VAL A 261 -20.49 18.20 12.45
N ILE A 262 -19.42 18.63 13.12
CA ILE A 262 -18.08 18.61 12.53
C ILE A 262 -17.39 17.33 12.95
N ASP A 263 -16.90 16.57 11.96
CA ASP A 263 -16.06 15.40 12.17
C ASP A 263 -14.65 15.68 11.63
N ILE A 264 -13.65 15.30 12.43
CA ILE A 264 -12.23 15.39 12.07
C ILE A 264 -11.61 14.04 12.29
N LYS A 265 -10.97 13.53 11.24
CA LYS A 265 -10.15 12.32 11.33
C LYS A 265 -8.69 12.75 11.34
N SER A 266 -8.07 12.65 12.49
CA SER A 266 -6.69 13.03 12.70
C SER A 266 -5.77 11.83 12.62
N ILE A 267 -4.62 12.03 11.99
CA ILE A 267 -3.47 11.13 12.07
C ILE A 267 -2.26 11.95 12.51
N GLY A 268 -1.41 11.38 13.36
CA GLY A 268 -0.17 12.03 13.76
C GLY A 268 0.70 12.44 12.57
N PRO A 269 1.61 13.42 12.76
CA PRO A 269 2.49 13.94 11.70
C PRO A 269 3.32 12.84 11.03
N ASP A 270 3.63 11.79 11.79
CA ASP A 270 4.37 10.61 11.35
C ASP A 270 3.53 9.53 10.65
N ASN A 271 2.26 9.84 10.36
CA ASN A 271 1.26 8.96 9.76
C ASN A 271 1.07 7.64 10.53
N GLU A 272 1.05 7.72 11.85
CA GLU A 272 1.03 6.56 12.74
C GLU A 272 -0.37 6.18 13.22
N GLY A 273 -0.64 4.88 13.15
CA GLY A 273 -1.86 4.30 13.69
C GLY A 273 -3.09 4.45 12.79
N ALA A 274 -4.23 4.05 13.33
CA ALA A 274 -5.50 4.26 12.65
C ALA A 274 -5.99 5.70 12.89
N PRO A 275 -6.63 6.34 11.88
CA PRO A 275 -7.20 7.67 12.04
C PRO A 275 -8.11 7.74 13.27
N LYS A 276 -7.89 8.76 14.10
CA LYS A 276 -8.66 9.03 15.31
C LYS A 276 -9.72 10.08 15.00
N SER A 277 -10.98 9.77 15.26
CA SER A 277 -12.09 10.69 15.02
C SER A 277 -12.37 11.54 16.26
N LEU A 278 -12.39 12.85 16.11
CA LEU A 278 -12.93 13.80 17.08
C LEU A 278 -14.08 14.55 16.42
N SER A 279 -15.22 14.65 17.09
CA SER A 279 -16.38 15.38 16.56
C SER A 279 -16.87 16.45 17.52
N VAL A 280 -17.19 17.63 17.00
CA VAL A 280 -17.84 18.72 17.73
C VAL A 280 -19.27 18.83 17.20
N LYS A 281 -20.25 18.77 18.11
CA LYS A 281 -21.67 18.69 17.77
C LYS A 281 -22.47 19.78 18.46
N ILE A 282 -23.45 20.35 17.75
CA ILE A 282 -24.51 21.16 18.35
C ILE A 282 -25.69 20.24 18.64
N VAL A 283 -26.05 20.11 19.91
CA VAL A 283 -27.07 19.17 20.39
C VAL A 283 -28.18 19.91 21.11
N GLN A 284 -29.42 19.52 20.82
CA GLN A 284 -30.59 19.98 21.58
C GLN A 284 -30.75 19.15 22.85
N ASN A 285 -30.92 19.81 23.99
CA ASN A 285 -31.11 19.10 25.26
C ASN A 285 -32.51 18.46 25.31
N PRO A 286 -32.62 17.11 25.33
CA PRO A 286 -33.91 16.44 25.24
C PRO A 286 -34.74 16.53 26.53
N LYS A 287 -34.19 17.08 27.62
CA LYS A 287 -34.84 17.14 28.93
C LYS A 287 -35.67 18.41 29.16
N ALA A 288 -35.60 19.40 28.28
CA ALA A 288 -36.30 20.68 28.44
C ALA A 288 -37.37 20.89 27.36
N THR A 289 -38.50 21.48 27.74
CA THR A 289 -39.68 21.72 26.87
C THR A 289 -39.40 22.71 25.74
N ILE A 290 -38.53 23.69 26.01
CA ILE A 290 -37.76 24.46 25.02
C ILE A 290 -36.37 23.84 25.11
N ALA A 291 -35.91 23.12 24.09
CA ALA A 291 -34.63 22.41 24.18
C ALA A 291 -33.48 23.39 23.92
N PRO A 292 -32.77 23.90 24.95
CA PRO A 292 -31.60 24.73 24.71
C PRO A 292 -30.55 23.94 23.95
N GLU A 293 -29.92 24.62 23.01
CA GLU A 293 -28.82 24.11 22.22
C GLU A 293 -27.53 24.29 23.00
N HIS A 294 -26.73 23.24 23.08
CA HIS A 294 -25.41 23.28 23.69
C HIS A 294 -24.41 22.50 22.85
N ILE A 295 -23.12 22.76 23.08
CA ILE A 295 -22.03 22.20 22.29
C ILE A 295 -21.35 21.09 23.08
N VAL A 296 -21.23 19.93 22.44
CA VAL A 296 -20.56 18.76 23.00
C VAL A 296 -19.44 18.28 22.07
N VAL A 297 -18.40 17.72 22.67
CA VAL A 297 -17.22 17.17 22.01
C VAL A 297 -17.18 15.67 22.27
N ALA A 298 -17.09 14.87 21.20
CA ALA A 298 -16.84 13.44 21.30
C ALA A 298 -15.35 13.18 21.05
N CYS A 299 -14.68 12.63 22.06
CA CYS A 299 -13.26 12.32 22.04
C CYS A 299 -13.06 10.79 21.92
N PRO A 300 -12.01 10.30 21.21
CA PRO A 300 -11.70 8.88 21.16
C PRO A 300 -11.60 8.23 22.56
N ARG A 301 -12.01 6.96 22.68
CA ARG A 301 -12.04 6.14 23.92
C ARG A 301 -12.93 6.63 25.07
N ILE A 302 -13.46 7.84 25.01
CA ILE A 302 -14.42 8.36 25.98
C ILE A 302 -15.83 8.05 25.46
N LYS A 303 -16.63 7.34 26.26
CA LYS A 303 -17.96 6.87 25.81
C LYS A 303 -19.01 7.98 25.91
N ALA A 304 -18.87 8.87 26.89
CA ALA A 304 -19.76 10.00 27.09
C ALA A 304 -19.37 11.19 26.18
N GLU A 305 -20.35 11.96 25.75
CA GLU A 305 -20.12 13.25 25.08
C GLU A 305 -19.69 14.27 26.14
N ILE A 306 -18.61 15.01 25.86
CA ILE A 306 -17.94 15.92 26.79
C ILE A 306 -18.47 17.33 26.54
N PRO A 307 -19.01 18.06 27.53
CA PRO A 307 -19.36 19.46 27.34
C PRO A 307 -18.13 20.29 26.93
N LEU A 308 -18.29 21.22 25.98
CA LEU A 308 -17.17 22.00 25.41
C LEU A 308 -16.27 22.65 26.46
N PHE A 309 -16.86 23.30 27.47
CA PHE A 309 -16.13 23.98 28.53
C PHE A 309 -15.31 23.00 29.40
N VAL A 310 -15.83 21.79 29.65
CA VAL A 310 -15.09 20.75 30.38
C VAL A 310 -13.85 20.31 29.59
N MET A 311 -13.98 20.16 28.27
CA MET A 311 -12.87 19.79 27.40
C MET A 311 -11.78 20.86 27.37
N LEU A 312 -12.15 22.15 27.24
CA LEU A 312 -11.18 23.26 27.21
C LEU A 312 -10.50 23.47 28.58
N ARG A 313 -11.24 23.29 29.68
CA ARG A 313 -10.68 23.29 31.05
C ARG A 313 -9.67 22.15 31.25
N ALA A 314 -9.95 20.95 30.73
CA ALA A 314 -9.02 19.82 30.79
C ALA A 314 -7.69 20.10 30.04
N LEU A 315 -7.77 20.82 28.92
CA LEU A 315 -6.62 21.21 28.11
C LEU A 315 -5.80 22.39 28.69
N GLY A 316 -6.38 23.15 29.62
CA GLY A 316 -5.66 24.15 30.41
C GLY A 316 -6.24 25.57 30.37
N VAL A 317 -7.37 25.80 29.71
CA VAL A 317 -8.06 27.10 29.69
C VAL A 317 -9.19 27.09 30.72
N GLU A 318 -8.96 27.67 31.90
CA GLU A 318 -9.90 27.55 33.04
C GLU A 318 -10.99 28.63 33.05
N SER A 319 -10.66 29.86 32.64
CA SER A 319 -11.56 31.01 32.70
C SER A 319 -12.63 30.96 31.61
N ASP A 320 -13.90 31.12 31.98
CA ASP A 320 -15.03 31.15 31.04
C ASP A 320 -14.92 32.28 30.03
N ARG A 321 -14.44 33.43 30.49
CA ARG A 321 -14.18 34.59 29.62
C ARG A 321 -13.11 34.26 28.58
N GLU A 322 -12.03 33.59 29.01
CA GLU A 322 -10.93 33.22 28.12
C GLU A 322 -11.36 32.19 27.07
N ILE A 323 -12.22 31.23 27.45
CA ILE A 323 -12.80 30.26 26.53
C ILE A 323 -13.61 30.96 25.42
N ILE A 324 -14.47 31.92 25.78
CA ILE A 324 -15.29 32.65 24.81
C ILE A 324 -14.42 33.54 23.92
N GLU A 325 -13.46 34.26 24.52
CA GLU A 325 -12.49 35.08 23.79
C GLU A 325 -11.64 34.24 22.83
N LEU A 326 -11.31 32.99 23.15
CA LEU A 326 -10.57 32.09 22.25
C LEU A 326 -11.40 31.66 21.03
N ILE A 327 -12.73 31.61 21.15
CA ILE A 327 -13.63 31.21 20.06
C ILE A 327 -13.98 32.41 19.17
N TYR A 328 -14.42 33.53 19.76
CA TYR A 328 -14.93 34.70 19.02
C TYR A 328 -14.03 35.92 19.04
N GLY A 329 -13.06 36.02 19.95
CA GLY A 329 -12.23 37.21 20.16
C GLY A 329 -12.89 38.29 21.00
N THR A 330 -14.21 38.24 21.15
CA THR A 330 -15.03 39.18 21.91
C THR A 330 -16.04 38.43 22.77
N THR A 331 -16.47 39.05 23.87
CA THR A 331 -17.53 38.51 24.72
C THR A 331 -18.93 38.77 24.17
N ASP A 332 -19.08 39.79 23.32
CA ASP A 332 -20.34 40.06 22.63
C ASP A 332 -20.47 39.14 21.41
N THR A 333 -21.38 38.17 21.49
CA THR A 333 -21.54 37.13 20.46
C THR A 333 -23.01 36.90 20.12
N PRO A 334 -23.33 36.63 18.84
CA PRO A 334 -24.71 36.33 18.41
C PRO A 334 -25.24 35.02 19.02
N HIS A 335 -24.36 34.16 19.56
CA HIS A 335 -24.71 32.85 20.14
C HIS A 335 -24.67 32.83 21.67
N THR A 336 -24.92 33.96 22.31
CA THR A 336 -24.86 34.08 23.78
C THR A 336 -25.73 33.02 24.50
N MET A 337 -26.91 32.69 23.96
CA MET A 337 -27.79 31.66 24.53
C MET A 337 -27.14 30.26 24.55
N ILE A 338 -26.44 29.88 23.48
CA ILE A 338 -25.75 28.57 23.39
C ILE A 338 -24.61 28.51 24.42
N PHE A 339 -23.86 29.59 24.58
CA PHE A 339 -22.77 29.65 25.55
C PHE A 339 -23.26 29.63 27.00
N GLN A 340 -24.37 30.31 27.32
CA GLN A 340 -24.98 30.26 28.65
C GLN A 340 -25.33 28.82 29.06
N GLU A 341 -25.86 28.05 28.13
CA GLU A 341 -26.24 26.65 28.36
C GLU A 341 -25.02 25.73 28.47
N CYS A 342 -23.96 25.99 27.69
CA CYS A 342 -22.67 25.30 27.84
C CYS A 342 -22.03 25.55 29.21
N ILE A 343 -22.11 26.79 29.72
CA ILE A 343 -21.62 27.17 31.05
C ILE A 343 -22.46 26.48 32.13
N ALA A 344 -23.79 26.44 31.97
CA ALA A 344 -24.68 25.74 32.90
C ALA A 344 -24.34 24.25 32.99
N ALA A 345 -24.02 23.59 31.86
CA ALA A 345 -23.59 22.20 31.81
C ALA A 345 -22.24 21.96 32.52
N ALA A 346 -21.37 22.97 32.60
CA ALA A 346 -20.03 22.89 33.21
C ALA A 346 -19.95 23.49 34.64
N LYS A 347 -21.08 23.91 35.23
CA LYS A 347 -21.13 24.65 36.52
C LYS A 347 -20.41 23.94 37.67
N GLY A 348 -20.40 22.61 37.70
CA GLY A 348 -19.77 21.81 38.76
C GLY A 348 -18.27 21.54 38.59
N ILE A 349 -17.65 21.93 37.47
CA ILE A 349 -16.30 21.47 37.08
C ILE A 349 -15.42 22.66 36.71
N THR A 350 -14.99 23.46 37.68
CA THR A 350 -14.28 24.72 37.41
C THR A 350 -12.77 24.57 37.20
N THR A 351 -12.13 23.61 37.86
CA THR A 351 -10.67 23.43 37.80
C THR A 351 -10.25 22.35 36.80
N ARG A 352 -9.01 22.45 36.31
CA ARG A 352 -8.42 21.42 35.45
C ARG A 352 -8.40 20.03 36.10
N ALA A 353 -8.13 19.95 37.40
CA ALA A 353 -8.13 18.69 38.13
C ALA A 353 -9.52 18.03 38.15
N ALA A 354 -10.57 18.82 38.44
CA ALA A 354 -11.94 18.34 38.41
C ALA A 354 -12.36 17.88 37.00
N ALA A 355 -11.88 18.55 35.95
CA ALA A 355 -12.11 18.11 34.58
C ALA A 355 -11.44 16.76 34.27
N HIS A 356 -10.19 16.55 34.71
CA HIS A 356 -9.53 15.24 34.57
C HIS A 356 -10.25 14.14 35.34
N ASP A 357 -10.76 14.43 36.54
CA ASP A 357 -11.54 13.47 37.33
C ASP A 357 -12.85 13.09 36.63
N TRP A 358 -13.54 14.08 36.05
CA TRP A 358 -14.76 13.82 35.26
C TRP A 358 -14.47 12.96 34.03
N LEU A 359 -13.37 13.23 33.32
CA LEU A 359 -12.93 12.41 32.19
C LEU A 359 -12.59 10.98 32.65
N ALA A 360 -11.86 10.84 33.76
CA ALA A 360 -11.48 9.55 34.33
C ALA A 360 -12.68 8.70 34.74
N ALA A 361 -13.78 9.33 35.19
CA ALA A 361 -15.03 8.65 35.50
C ALA A 361 -15.75 8.13 34.24
N ASN A 362 -15.59 8.80 33.10
CA ASN A 362 -16.29 8.53 31.85
C ASN A 362 -15.47 7.78 30.78
N ILE A 363 -14.25 7.33 31.13
CA ILE A 363 -13.49 6.41 30.28
C ILE A 363 -14.29 5.11 30.14
N GLY A 364 -14.50 4.66 28.91
CA GLY A 364 -15.12 3.37 28.66
C GLY A 364 -14.27 2.24 29.25
N SER A 365 -14.86 1.40 30.10
CA SER A 365 -14.30 0.08 30.42
C SER A 365 -14.12 -0.67 29.09
N GLY A 366 -12.87 -0.82 28.65
CA GLY A 366 -12.52 -1.03 27.24
C GLY A 366 -13.32 -2.13 26.52
N GLY A 367 -14.00 -1.77 25.43
CA GLY A 367 -14.63 -2.75 24.55
C GLY A 367 -13.58 -3.48 23.69
N GLY A 368 -13.52 -4.81 23.80
CA GLY A 368 -12.99 -5.66 22.73
C GLY A 368 -12.11 -6.87 23.06
N SER A 369 -12.16 -7.47 24.26
CA SER A 369 -11.98 -8.92 24.45
C SER A 369 -12.46 -9.31 25.85
N ARG A 370 -12.99 -10.53 25.99
CA ARG A 370 -13.47 -11.15 27.24
C ARG A 370 -12.38 -11.20 28.33
N GLU A 371 -12.15 -10.09 29.00
CA GLU A 371 -11.56 -10.07 30.33
C GLU A 371 -12.57 -9.41 31.25
N SER A 372 -13.56 -10.23 31.62
CA SER A 372 -14.42 -9.97 32.76
C SER A 372 -13.52 -9.64 33.95
N TYR A 373 -13.78 -8.47 34.54
CA TYR A 373 -13.22 -8.02 35.79
C TYR A 373 -13.31 -9.13 36.84
N SER A 374 -12.17 -9.74 37.19
CA SER A 374 -12.00 -10.43 38.46
C SER A 374 -11.39 -9.43 39.43
N ALA A 375 -12.11 -9.12 40.50
CA ALA A 375 -11.69 -8.21 41.56
C ALA A 375 -10.55 -8.77 42.45
N ASN A 376 -9.99 -9.95 42.14
CA ASN A 376 -9.11 -10.68 43.06
C ASN A 376 -7.74 -11.08 42.47
N THR A 377 -7.07 -10.20 41.75
CA THR A 377 -5.64 -10.42 41.45
C THR A 377 -4.87 -9.12 41.63
N LEU A 378 -4.07 -9.12 42.69
CA LEU A 378 -3.01 -8.17 43.06
C LEU A 378 -2.85 -6.94 42.15
N GLN A 379 -3.31 -5.85 42.73
CA GLN A 379 -3.38 -4.47 42.28
C GLN A 379 -1.98 -3.83 42.11
N ARG A 380 -1.11 -4.36 41.24
CA ARG A 380 0.29 -3.89 41.18
C ARG A 380 0.87 -3.34 39.88
N ASP A 381 0.16 -3.29 38.74
CA ASP A 381 0.70 -2.62 37.54
C ASP A 381 -0.39 -2.13 36.56
N ARG A 382 -1.29 -1.26 37.01
CA ARG A 382 -2.08 -0.42 36.09
C ARG A 382 -1.85 1.05 36.42
N PRO A 383 -1.57 1.91 35.43
CA PRO A 383 -1.51 3.34 35.64
C PRO A 383 -2.82 3.83 36.29
N PRO A 384 -2.78 4.79 37.24
CA PRO A 384 -3.99 5.41 37.77
C PRO A 384 -4.82 5.99 36.62
N ARG A 385 -6.16 5.92 36.67
CA ARG A 385 -7.03 6.38 35.56
C ARG A 385 -6.70 7.79 35.04
N LEU A 386 -6.17 8.64 35.91
CA LEU A 386 -5.68 9.98 35.60
C LEU A 386 -4.50 10.02 34.63
N THR A 387 -3.55 9.09 34.72
CA THR A 387 -2.45 9.02 33.74
C THR A 387 -2.97 8.58 32.38
N THR A 388 -3.96 7.68 32.34
CA THR A 388 -4.63 7.32 31.08
C THR A 388 -5.38 8.50 30.47
N VAL A 389 -6.03 9.37 31.26
CA VAL A 389 -6.64 10.61 30.74
C VAL A 389 -5.58 11.51 30.12
N ARG A 390 -4.44 11.71 30.79
CA ARG A 390 -3.33 12.52 30.27
C ARG A 390 -2.79 11.95 28.96
N GLU A 391 -2.64 10.63 28.86
CA GLU A 391 -2.25 9.94 27.63
C GLU A 391 -3.31 10.12 26.52
N ILE A 392 -4.60 10.03 26.82
CA ILE A 392 -5.67 10.26 25.84
C ILE A 392 -5.60 11.69 25.29
N LEU A 393 -5.45 12.69 26.17
CA LEU A 393 -5.35 14.08 25.74
C LEU A 393 -4.05 14.37 24.97
N ALA A 394 -2.95 13.71 25.31
CA ALA A 394 -1.66 13.86 24.65
C ALA A 394 -1.59 13.14 23.28
N GLU A 395 -2.01 11.88 23.20
CA GLU A 395 -1.75 11.02 22.03
C GLU A 395 -3.00 10.74 21.19
N GLU A 396 -4.20 10.76 21.77
CA GLU A 396 -5.42 10.39 21.03
C GLU A 396 -6.28 11.59 20.61
N CYS A 397 -6.29 12.65 21.43
CA CYS A 397 -6.94 13.90 21.09
C CYS A 397 -6.07 14.68 20.11
N LEU A 398 -6.50 14.78 18.85
CA LEU A 398 -5.86 15.55 17.78
C LEU A 398 -4.35 15.27 17.65
N PRO A 399 -3.94 14.01 17.34
CA PRO A 399 -2.53 13.61 17.25
C PRO A 399 -1.71 14.40 16.23
N HIS A 400 -2.36 14.97 15.20
CA HIS A 400 -1.70 15.75 14.14
C HIS A 400 -1.06 17.05 14.62
N ILE A 401 -1.47 17.59 15.77
CA ILE A 401 -0.94 18.85 16.32
C ILE A 401 0.34 18.57 17.12
N GLY A 402 0.33 17.54 17.97
CA GLY A 402 1.47 17.20 18.81
C GLY A 402 1.08 16.44 20.08
N GLY A 403 2.09 16.18 20.92
CA GLY A 403 1.96 15.42 22.17
C GLY A 403 1.53 16.26 23.37
N SER A 404 2.08 15.96 24.55
CA SER A 404 1.73 16.58 25.84
C SER A 404 2.16 18.05 25.99
N GLU A 405 3.12 18.51 25.20
CA GLU A 405 3.63 19.89 25.27
C GLU A 405 2.68 20.89 24.62
N MET A 406 1.91 20.47 23.60
CA MET A 406 1.07 21.33 22.76
C MET A 406 -0.42 21.30 23.16
N LEU A 407 -0.72 21.29 24.46
CA LEU A 407 -2.10 21.21 24.94
C LEU A 407 -2.90 22.49 24.66
N PHE A 408 -2.24 23.65 24.69
CA PHE A 408 -2.87 24.93 24.41
C PHE A 408 -3.26 25.03 22.93
N GLU A 409 -2.39 24.60 22.02
CA GLU A 409 -2.62 24.56 20.58
C GLU A 409 -3.80 23.64 20.24
N LYS A 410 -3.94 22.52 20.95
CA LYS A 410 -5.13 21.66 20.85
C LYS A 410 -6.40 22.37 21.29
N ALA A 411 -6.34 23.14 22.39
CA ALA A 411 -7.48 23.93 22.85
C ALA A 411 -7.86 25.01 21.82
N ALA A 412 -6.88 25.73 21.28
CA ALA A 412 -7.07 26.72 20.23
C ALA A 412 -7.65 26.10 18.96
N TYR A 413 -7.22 24.90 18.58
CA TYR A 413 -7.77 24.19 17.44
C TYR A 413 -9.23 23.76 17.67
N ILE A 414 -9.58 23.25 18.86
CA ILE A 414 -10.98 22.97 19.22
C ILE A 414 -11.82 24.24 19.14
N ALA A 415 -11.34 25.36 19.66
CA ALA A 415 -12.03 26.65 19.55
C ALA A 415 -12.22 27.09 18.10
N PHE A 416 -11.19 26.93 17.27
CA PHE A 416 -11.24 27.17 15.82
C PHE A 416 -12.30 26.33 15.11
N ILE A 417 -12.40 25.05 15.46
CA ILE A 417 -13.42 24.13 14.94
C ILE A 417 -14.80 24.59 15.40
N THR A 418 -14.97 24.88 16.69
CA THR A 418 -16.24 25.34 17.25
C THR A 418 -16.75 26.59 16.54
N ARG A 419 -15.88 27.55 16.25
CA ARG A 419 -16.24 28.72 15.44
C ARG A 419 -16.72 28.32 14.05
N LYS A 420 -16.02 27.40 13.36
CA LYS A 420 -16.47 26.89 12.06
C LYS A 420 -17.85 26.24 12.14
N VAL A 421 -18.18 25.50 13.21
CA VAL A 421 -19.53 24.92 13.39
C VAL A 421 -20.57 26.03 13.48
N LEU A 422 -20.31 27.05 14.30
CA LEU A 422 -21.24 28.15 14.55
C LEU A 422 -21.46 29.04 13.33
N ASP A 423 -20.41 29.27 12.53
CA ASP A 423 -20.50 30.02 11.27
C ASP A 423 -21.39 29.28 10.25
N VAL A 424 -21.30 27.95 10.19
CA VAL A 424 -22.18 27.12 9.32
C VAL A 424 -23.60 27.06 9.87
N TYR A 425 -23.75 26.94 11.19
CA TYR A 425 -25.05 26.95 11.86
C TYR A 425 -25.81 28.27 11.62
N SER A 426 -25.09 29.40 11.64
CA SER A 426 -25.63 30.73 11.31
C SER A 426 -25.92 30.95 9.82
N GLY A 427 -25.51 30.02 8.95
CA GLY A 427 -25.61 30.17 7.50
C GLY A 427 -24.61 31.16 6.89
N THR A 428 -23.57 31.58 7.63
CA THR A 428 -22.50 32.44 7.10
C THR A 428 -21.63 31.69 6.10
N ILE A 429 -21.42 30.39 6.31
CA ILE A 429 -20.62 29.51 5.45
C ILE A 429 -21.49 28.34 4.98
N PRO A 430 -21.42 27.93 3.71
CA PRO A 430 -22.11 26.72 3.25
C PRO A 430 -21.51 25.44 3.85
N HIS A 431 -22.26 24.34 3.83
CA HIS A 431 -21.74 23.03 4.23
C HIS A 431 -20.60 22.56 3.31
N ASP A 432 -19.67 21.77 3.86
CA ASP A 432 -18.57 21.21 3.09
C ASP A 432 -19.08 20.08 2.16
N ASP A 433 -18.61 20.08 0.90
CA ASP A 433 -18.93 19.02 -0.05
C ASP A 433 -18.05 17.77 0.19
N ARG A 434 -18.70 16.62 0.34
CA ARG A 434 -18.06 15.30 0.50
C ARG A 434 -17.39 14.82 -0.77
N ASP A 435 -17.89 15.24 -1.93
CA ASP A 435 -17.47 14.70 -3.21
C ASP A 435 -16.39 15.51 -3.93
N ALA A 436 -16.18 16.76 -3.49
CA ALA A 436 -15.10 17.64 -3.91
C ALA A 436 -13.72 17.00 -3.68
N TYR A 437 -12.88 17.04 -4.71
CA TYR A 437 -11.52 16.50 -4.68
C TYR A 437 -10.53 17.24 -3.76
N PRO A 438 -10.67 18.56 -3.51
CA PRO A 438 -9.93 19.24 -2.45
C PRO A 438 -10.00 18.53 -1.10
N ASN A 439 -11.13 17.85 -0.84
CA ASN A 439 -11.43 17.16 0.41
C ASN A 439 -11.12 15.65 0.34
N LYS A 440 -10.47 15.19 -0.73
CA LYS A 440 -10.12 13.78 -0.96
C LYS A 440 -8.61 13.63 -1.17
N LYS A 441 -8.11 12.46 -0.77
CA LYS A 441 -6.74 11.99 -1.01
C LYS A 441 -6.78 10.63 -1.69
N VAL A 442 -5.72 10.31 -2.42
CA VAL A 442 -5.51 9.02 -3.09
C VAL A 442 -4.41 8.25 -2.36
N GLU A 443 -4.79 7.14 -1.72
CA GLU A 443 -3.84 6.17 -1.17
C GLU A 443 -3.16 5.42 -2.33
N LEU A 444 -1.87 5.66 -2.52
CA LEU A 444 -1.03 4.97 -3.48
C LEU A 444 -0.61 3.57 -2.97
N PRO A 445 -0.12 2.69 -3.86
CA PRO A 445 0.35 1.35 -3.49
C PRO A 445 1.42 1.34 -2.40
N GLY A 446 2.35 2.30 -2.40
CA GLY A 446 3.39 2.40 -1.37
C GLY A 446 2.77 2.60 0.00
N ASN A 447 1.81 3.51 0.15
CA ASN A 447 1.08 3.73 1.40
C ASN A 447 0.27 2.50 1.83
N LEU A 448 -0.38 1.81 0.88
CA LEU A 448 -1.18 0.61 1.15
C LEU A 448 -0.30 -0.56 1.64
N ILE A 449 0.84 -0.78 1.00
CA ILE A 449 1.83 -1.79 1.42
C ILE A 449 2.52 -1.34 2.72
N GLY A 450 2.81 -0.06 2.89
CA GLY A 450 3.35 0.53 4.11
C GLY A 450 2.47 0.23 5.31
N ASN A 451 1.17 0.46 5.20
CA ASN A 451 0.20 0.14 6.25
C ASN A 451 0.13 -1.36 6.54
N LEU A 452 0.24 -2.20 5.50
CA LEU A 452 0.34 -3.65 5.68
C LEU A 452 1.64 -4.05 6.40
N PHE A 453 2.78 -3.45 6.05
CA PHE A 453 4.07 -3.71 6.67
C PHE A 453 4.08 -3.29 8.14
N ARG A 454 3.57 -2.09 8.46
CA ARG A 454 3.39 -1.61 9.84
C ARG A 454 2.56 -2.58 10.67
N TYR A 455 1.48 -3.12 10.11
CA TYR A 455 0.65 -4.12 10.79
C TYR A 455 1.40 -5.44 11.00
N LEU A 456 2.05 -5.98 9.96
CA LEU A 456 2.77 -7.25 10.04
C LEU A 456 3.97 -7.17 10.98
N PHE A 457 4.83 -6.17 10.82
CA PHE A 457 6.03 -6.00 11.63
C PHE A 457 5.68 -5.42 13.02
N GLY A 458 5.12 -4.21 13.06
CA GLY A 458 4.85 -3.46 14.29
C GLY A 458 3.84 -4.13 15.22
N THR A 459 2.81 -4.81 14.69
CA THR A 459 1.81 -5.47 15.55
C THR A 459 2.07 -6.96 15.72
N LYS A 460 2.31 -7.73 14.64
CA LYS A 460 2.41 -9.19 14.76
C LYS A 460 3.81 -9.66 15.15
N VAL A 461 4.85 -9.23 14.45
CA VAL A 461 6.23 -9.68 14.73
C VAL A 461 6.65 -9.25 16.13
N ILE A 462 6.41 -8.00 16.52
CA ILE A 462 6.75 -7.52 17.88
C ILE A 462 5.97 -8.28 18.96
N LYS A 463 4.68 -8.56 18.75
CA LYS A 463 3.88 -9.34 19.73
C LYS A 463 4.41 -10.76 19.89
N ASP A 464 4.75 -11.43 18.79
CA ASP A 464 5.33 -12.78 18.83
C ASP A 464 6.74 -12.77 19.46
N MET A 465 7.53 -11.74 19.15
CA MET A 465 8.86 -11.53 19.74
C MET A 465 8.77 -11.32 21.26
N LYS A 466 7.88 -10.43 21.73
CA LYS A 466 7.62 -10.22 23.17
C LYS A 466 7.22 -11.53 23.84
N THR A 467 6.24 -12.24 23.27
CA THR A 467 5.76 -13.52 23.84
C THR A 467 6.86 -14.58 23.91
N THR A 468 7.72 -14.65 22.89
CA THR A 468 8.81 -15.63 22.83
C THR A 468 9.95 -15.24 23.76
N LEU A 469 10.32 -13.96 23.83
CA LEU A 469 11.30 -13.44 24.79
C LEU A 469 10.84 -13.66 26.23
N THR A 470 9.57 -13.41 26.56
CA THR A 470 9.03 -13.72 27.90
C THR A 470 9.21 -15.20 28.23
N LYS A 471 8.95 -16.11 27.28
CA LYS A 471 9.16 -17.56 27.49
C LYS A 471 10.64 -17.91 27.68
N GLU A 472 11.55 -17.31 26.92
CA GLU A 472 13.00 -17.52 27.05
C GLU A 472 13.55 -16.93 28.36
N ILE A 473 13.01 -15.81 28.85
CA ILE A 473 13.39 -15.27 30.17
C ILE A 473 12.97 -16.25 31.28
N HIS A 474 11.76 -16.81 31.24
CA HIS A 474 11.30 -17.71 32.31
C HIS A 474 11.88 -19.13 32.21
N ASN A 475 12.01 -19.69 31.01
CA ASN A 475 12.32 -21.12 30.79
C ASN A 475 13.55 -21.37 29.90
N GLY A 476 14.32 -20.33 29.55
CA GLY A 476 15.41 -20.44 28.59
C GLY A 476 16.65 -21.17 29.11
N PHE A 477 17.47 -21.63 28.16
CA PHE A 477 18.71 -22.37 28.40
C PHE A 477 19.73 -21.60 29.28
N TRP A 478 19.65 -20.27 29.30
CA TRP A 478 20.51 -19.39 30.10
C TRP A 478 20.46 -19.69 31.62
N LYS A 479 19.36 -20.26 32.13
CA LYS A 479 19.27 -20.71 33.53
C LYS A 479 20.25 -21.84 33.85
N SER A 480 20.53 -22.70 32.87
CA SER A 480 21.48 -23.82 33.01
C SER A 480 22.92 -23.40 32.73
N SER A 481 23.14 -22.46 31.80
CA SER A 481 24.49 -21.97 31.47
C SER A 481 24.99 -20.87 32.40
N GLY A 482 24.11 -20.23 33.18
CA GLY A 482 24.41 -19.08 34.04
C GLY A 482 24.79 -17.81 33.28
N ARG A 483 24.76 -17.82 31.93
CA ARG A 483 25.14 -16.69 31.08
C ARG A 483 23.91 -16.04 30.46
N ILE A 484 23.63 -14.80 30.85
CA ILE A 484 22.47 -14.04 30.38
C ILE A 484 22.53 -13.70 28.88
N GLU A 485 23.74 -13.62 28.32
CA GLU A 485 23.96 -13.43 26.89
C GLU A 485 23.36 -14.57 26.05
N ASP A 486 23.12 -15.74 26.65
CA ASP A 486 22.51 -16.89 25.99
C ASP A 486 20.97 -16.77 25.81
N ILE A 487 20.33 -15.73 26.38
CA ILE A 487 18.89 -15.46 26.13
C ILE A 487 18.65 -15.22 24.63
N ILE A 488 19.53 -14.44 23.98
CA ILE A 488 19.48 -14.23 22.53
C ILE A 488 20.81 -14.68 21.92
N ASN A 489 20.78 -15.88 21.34
CA ASN A 489 21.89 -16.50 20.65
C ASN A 489 21.71 -16.50 19.13
N PRO A 490 22.79 -16.55 18.33
CA PRO A 490 22.72 -16.71 16.87
C PRO A 490 21.90 -17.94 16.42
N SER A 491 21.87 -18.99 17.24
CA SER A 491 21.05 -20.18 17.01
C SER A 491 19.57 -19.97 17.34
N ASN A 492 19.24 -19.13 18.34
CA ASN A 492 17.88 -18.92 18.82
C ASN A 492 17.17 -17.73 18.15
N ILE A 493 17.91 -16.83 17.50
CA ILE A 493 17.34 -15.59 16.96
C ILE A 493 16.21 -15.84 15.96
N TYR A 494 16.31 -16.87 15.13
CA TYR A 494 15.27 -17.21 14.15
C TYR A 494 14.02 -17.83 14.78
N LYS A 495 14.10 -18.33 16.02
CA LYS A 495 12.93 -18.74 16.81
C LYS A 495 12.19 -17.53 17.39
N ILE A 496 12.96 -16.53 17.84
CA ILE A 496 12.46 -15.28 18.42
C ILE A 496 11.87 -14.37 17.33
N LEU A 497 12.60 -14.19 16.24
CA LEU A 497 12.22 -13.39 15.08
C LEU A 497 11.83 -14.28 13.91
N LYS A 498 10.53 -14.61 13.82
CA LYS A 498 10.01 -15.45 12.74
C LYS A 498 9.88 -14.65 11.44
N SER A 499 10.84 -14.83 10.54
CA SER A 499 10.84 -14.16 9.23
C SER A 499 9.70 -14.58 8.28
N THR A 500 9.05 -15.71 8.59
CA THR A 500 7.90 -16.23 7.85
C THR A 500 6.66 -15.34 7.97
N ILE A 501 6.49 -14.61 9.09
CA ILE A 501 5.32 -13.75 9.33
C ILE A 501 5.23 -12.65 8.27
N VAL A 502 6.34 -11.95 8.01
CA VAL A 502 6.41 -10.88 7.01
C VAL A 502 6.30 -11.47 5.60
N THR A 503 7.09 -12.50 5.31
CA THR A 503 7.20 -13.09 3.97
C THR A 503 5.86 -13.68 3.50
N ILE A 504 5.22 -14.52 4.33
CA ILE A 504 3.94 -15.16 4.00
C ILE A 504 2.81 -14.13 4.08
N GLY A 505 2.84 -13.22 5.06
CA GLY A 505 1.84 -12.17 5.20
C GLY A 505 1.75 -11.27 3.97
N MET A 506 2.89 -10.80 3.46
CA MET A 506 2.96 -10.00 2.24
C MET A 506 2.54 -10.78 0.99
N LYS A 507 3.07 -11.99 0.82
CA LYS A 507 2.74 -12.87 -0.32
C LYS A 507 1.23 -13.16 -0.36
N SER A 508 0.63 -13.51 0.77
CA SER A 508 -0.78 -13.85 0.88
C SER A 508 -1.70 -12.64 0.65
N ALA A 509 -1.37 -11.47 1.23
CA ALA A 509 -2.19 -10.28 1.09
C ALA A 509 -2.26 -9.80 -0.36
N LEU A 510 -1.15 -9.84 -1.08
CA LEU A 510 -1.09 -9.46 -2.49
C LEU A 510 -1.65 -10.53 -3.44
N ALA A 511 -1.48 -11.83 -3.14
CA ALA A 511 -2.05 -12.90 -3.96
C ALA A 511 -3.60 -12.93 -3.89
N THR A 512 -4.16 -12.71 -2.69
CA THR A 512 -5.61 -12.72 -2.46
C THR A 512 -6.29 -11.38 -2.67
N GLY A 513 -5.52 -10.28 -2.61
CA GLY A 513 -6.05 -8.91 -2.67
C GLY A 513 -6.74 -8.44 -1.39
N ASN A 514 -6.59 -9.19 -0.29
CA ASN A 514 -7.18 -8.89 1.02
C ASN A 514 -6.11 -8.36 1.97
N PHE A 515 -6.20 -7.07 2.29
CA PHE A 515 -5.23 -6.41 3.17
C PHE A 515 -5.82 -6.35 4.59
N PRO A 516 -5.21 -7.03 5.58
CA PRO A 516 -5.68 -6.99 6.95
C PRO A 516 -5.51 -5.57 7.53
N GLY A 517 -6.61 -4.96 7.99
CA GLY A 517 -6.64 -3.60 8.54
C GLY A 517 -6.82 -3.52 10.07
N GLY A 518 -6.53 -4.60 10.81
CA GLY A 518 -6.71 -4.62 12.26
C GLY A 518 -8.16 -4.31 12.68
N LYS A 519 -8.36 -3.29 13.52
CA LYS A 519 -9.70 -2.84 13.99
C LYS A 519 -10.56 -2.21 12.88
N MET A 520 -9.95 -1.79 11.77
CA MET A 520 -10.61 -1.06 10.67
C MET A 520 -11.22 -2.00 9.60
N GLY A 521 -11.20 -3.31 9.83
CA GLY A 521 -11.68 -4.33 8.89
C GLY A 521 -10.68 -4.65 7.77
N THR A 522 -10.93 -5.74 7.04
CA THR A 522 -10.10 -6.15 5.91
C THR A 522 -10.49 -5.34 4.67
N LYS A 523 -9.54 -4.66 4.03
CA LYS A 523 -9.76 -4.01 2.73
C LYS A 523 -9.66 -5.09 1.64
N ALA A 524 -10.78 -5.42 0.99
CA ALA A 524 -10.83 -6.44 -0.06
C ALA A 524 -10.69 -5.85 -1.47
N GLY A 525 -10.11 -6.62 -2.40
CA GLY A 525 -10.07 -6.29 -3.83
C GLY A 525 -9.04 -5.23 -4.25
N LEU A 526 -8.05 -4.93 -3.39
CA LEU A 526 -6.99 -3.95 -3.67
C LEU A 526 -5.97 -4.44 -4.69
N SER A 527 -5.59 -5.72 -4.60
CA SER A 527 -4.69 -6.34 -5.57
C SER A 527 -5.50 -7.15 -6.58
N GLN A 528 -5.31 -6.85 -7.86
CA GLN A 528 -6.00 -7.49 -8.98
C GLN A 528 -4.99 -8.10 -9.95
N VAL A 529 -5.40 -9.13 -10.69
CA VAL A 529 -4.59 -9.67 -11.78
C VAL A 529 -4.47 -8.62 -12.88
N MET A 530 -3.27 -8.37 -13.37
CA MET A 530 -3.05 -7.40 -14.44
C MET A 530 -3.82 -7.83 -15.70
N ASN A 531 -4.56 -6.91 -16.32
CA ASN A 531 -5.21 -7.17 -17.60
C ASN A 531 -4.18 -6.93 -18.71
N ARG A 532 -3.83 -8.00 -19.44
CA ARG A 532 -2.83 -7.99 -20.53
C ARG A 532 -3.46 -8.34 -21.89
N LEU A 533 -4.75 -8.02 -22.10
CA LEU A 533 -5.39 -8.20 -23.41
C LEU A 533 -4.75 -7.31 -24.49
N THR A 534 -4.50 -6.04 -24.16
CA THR A 534 -3.74 -5.10 -24.99
C THR A 534 -2.75 -4.34 -24.13
N TYR A 535 -1.74 -3.76 -24.77
CA TYR A 535 -0.78 -2.90 -24.10
C TYR A 535 -1.47 -1.71 -23.40
N LEU A 536 -2.39 -1.05 -24.10
CA LEU A 536 -3.17 0.08 -23.59
C LEU A 536 -4.07 -0.29 -22.39
N SER A 537 -4.67 -1.48 -22.41
CA SER A 537 -5.45 -2.01 -21.29
C SER A 537 -4.60 -2.18 -20.03
N GLY A 538 -3.34 -2.62 -20.20
CA GLY A 538 -2.35 -2.71 -19.13
C GLY A 538 -2.04 -1.36 -18.49
N ILE A 539 -1.75 -0.32 -19.30
CA ILE A 539 -1.50 1.04 -18.81
C ILE A 539 -2.73 1.62 -18.11
N SER A 540 -3.91 1.50 -18.73
CA SER A 540 -5.18 1.95 -18.12
C SER A 540 -5.40 1.30 -16.76
N HIS A 541 -5.03 0.02 -16.59
CA HIS A 541 -5.16 -0.65 -15.30
C HIS A 541 -4.23 -0.08 -14.21
N LEU A 542 -3.00 0.30 -14.56
CA LEU A 542 -2.01 0.90 -13.65
C LEU A 542 -2.38 2.32 -13.19
N ARG A 543 -3.19 3.04 -14.00
CA ARG A 543 -3.65 4.41 -13.71
C ARG A 543 -5.02 4.48 -13.04
N ARG A 544 -5.58 3.32 -12.69
CA ARG A 544 -6.91 3.22 -12.09
C ARG A 544 -6.91 3.70 -10.65
N VAL A 545 -7.96 4.45 -10.32
CA VAL A 545 -8.28 4.92 -8.98
C VAL A 545 -9.68 4.42 -8.62
N SER A 546 -9.87 3.88 -7.42
CA SER A 546 -11.16 3.34 -6.97
C SER A 546 -11.62 4.03 -5.70
N THR A 547 -12.89 4.42 -5.66
CA THR A 547 -13.54 4.83 -4.41
C THR A 547 -13.98 3.58 -3.63
N PRO A 548 -13.68 3.45 -2.32
CA PRO A 548 -14.03 2.28 -1.50
C PRO A 548 -15.50 2.32 -1.07
N ILE A 549 -16.40 2.20 -2.05
CA ILE A 549 -17.85 2.14 -1.86
C ILE A 549 -18.34 0.79 -2.35
N GLU A 550 -19.40 0.28 -1.71
CA GLU A 550 -20.08 -0.92 -2.19
C GLU A 550 -20.61 -0.70 -3.62
N LYS A 551 -20.16 -1.52 -4.56
CA LYS A 551 -20.46 -1.35 -5.99
C LYS A 551 -21.96 -1.45 -6.31
N THR A 552 -22.72 -2.19 -5.50
CA THR A 552 -24.17 -2.36 -5.60
C THR A 552 -24.96 -1.17 -5.04
N GLY A 553 -24.32 -0.30 -4.25
CA GLY A 553 -24.96 0.85 -3.61
C GLY A 553 -25.48 1.85 -4.65
N LYS A 554 -26.76 2.23 -4.53
CA LYS A 554 -27.45 3.17 -5.42
C LYS A 554 -27.22 4.66 -5.09
N LEU A 555 -26.14 4.99 -4.38
CA LEU A 555 -25.82 6.39 -4.06
C LEU A 555 -25.36 7.11 -5.33
N LEU A 556 -26.13 8.13 -5.73
CA LEU A 556 -25.90 8.87 -6.98
C LEU A 556 -24.76 9.89 -6.88
N ALA A 557 -24.67 10.63 -5.78
CA ALA A 557 -23.70 11.71 -5.58
C ALA A 557 -22.24 11.30 -5.86
N PRO A 558 -21.69 10.22 -5.26
CA PRO A 558 -20.29 9.85 -5.48
C PRO A 558 -20.01 9.28 -6.89
N ARG A 559 -21.05 8.94 -7.66
CA ARG A 559 -20.92 8.41 -9.02
C ARG A 559 -20.96 9.50 -10.09
N LYS A 560 -21.48 10.68 -9.75
CA LYS A 560 -21.53 11.81 -10.67
C LYS A 560 -20.13 12.38 -10.90
N LEU A 561 -19.88 12.83 -12.11
CA LEU A 561 -18.70 13.62 -12.43
C LEU A 561 -18.78 14.94 -11.65
N HIS A 562 -17.77 15.23 -10.84
CA HIS A 562 -17.69 16.48 -10.07
C HIS A 562 -16.79 17.49 -10.79
N ALA A 563 -17.11 18.78 -10.74
CA ALA A 563 -16.36 19.82 -11.47
C ALA A 563 -14.87 19.89 -11.05
N THR A 564 -14.57 19.65 -9.77
CA THR A 564 -13.19 19.63 -9.25
C THR A 564 -12.35 18.46 -9.78
N GLN A 565 -12.92 17.53 -10.55
CA GLN A 565 -12.17 16.45 -11.19
C GLN A 565 -11.40 16.92 -12.42
N TRP A 566 -11.74 18.11 -12.94
CA TRP A 566 -11.13 18.66 -14.14
C TRP A 566 -9.60 18.69 -14.06
N GLY A 567 -8.96 18.09 -15.05
CA GLY A 567 -7.50 18.03 -15.15
C GLY A 567 -6.83 16.97 -14.29
N PHE A 568 -7.53 16.34 -13.34
CA PHE A 568 -6.97 15.30 -12.46
C PHE A 568 -7.45 13.88 -12.81
N VAL A 569 -8.73 13.76 -13.17
CA VAL A 569 -9.38 12.49 -13.50
C VAL A 569 -10.05 12.61 -14.86
N CYS A 570 -9.98 11.54 -15.65
CA CYS A 570 -10.59 11.53 -16.97
C CYS A 570 -12.13 11.55 -16.85
N PRO A 571 -12.82 12.46 -17.58
CA PRO A 571 -14.28 12.54 -17.54
C PRO A 571 -14.99 11.36 -18.23
N SER A 572 -14.35 10.73 -19.22
CA SER A 572 -14.97 9.68 -20.06
C SER A 572 -14.55 8.25 -19.69
N GLU A 573 -13.40 8.07 -19.03
CA GLU A 573 -12.81 6.75 -18.83
C GLU A 573 -13.27 6.07 -17.52
N THR A 574 -14.53 5.62 -17.51
CA THR A 574 -15.16 4.80 -16.44
C THR A 574 -15.67 3.47 -17.01
N PRO A 575 -15.63 2.36 -16.26
CA PRO A 575 -16.30 1.13 -16.71
C PRO A 575 -17.83 1.29 -16.71
N GLU A 576 -18.49 0.50 -17.54
CA GLU A 576 -19.94 0.35 -17.58
C GLU A 576 -20.46 -0.53 -16.44
N GLY A 577 -21.76 -0.44 -16.16
CA GLY A 577 -22.45 -1.25 -15.14
C GLY A 577 -22.30 -0.73 -13.71
N HIS A 578 -22.28 -1.64 -12.74
CA HIS A 578 -22.31 -1.30 -11.30
C HIS A 578 -21.10 -0.48 -10.81
N ALA A 579 -19.98 -0.50 -11.53
CA ALA A 579 -18.77 0.22 -11.15
C ALA A 579 -18.70 1.67 -11.71
N VAL A 580 -19.75 2.13 -12.42
CA VAL A 580 -19.78 3.48 -13.01
C VAL A 580 -19.55 4.57 -11.96
N GLY A 581 -18.59 5.45 -12.23
CA GLY A 581 -18.22 6.57 -11.36
C GLY A 581 -17.47 6.19 -10.08
N VAL A 582 -17.41 4.90 -9.72
CA VAL A 582 -16.65 4.38 -8.57
C VAL A 582 -15.22 4.06 -8.96
N VAL A 583 -15.04 3.49 -10.16
CA VAL A 583 -13.73 3.24 -10.74
C VAL A 583 -13.45 4.32 -11.77
N LYS A 584 -12.37 5.06 -11.56
CA LYS A 584 -11.95 6.19 -12.37
C LYS A 584 -10.53 5.99 -12.85
N ASN A 585 -10.09 6.77 -13.83
CA ASN A 585 -8.71 6.76 -14.30
C ASN A 585 -8.13 8.17 -14.26
N LEU A 586 -6.85 8.28 -13.92
CA LEU A 586 -6.13 9.55 -13.92
C LEU A 586 -6.08 10.18 -15.31
N SER A 587 -6.10 11.51 -15.36
CA SER A 587 -5.85 12.28 -16.59
C SER A 587 -4.39 12.09 -17.06
N SER A 588 -4.06 12.54 -18.27
CA SER A 588 -2.76 12.27 -18.88
C SER A 588 -1.57 12.83 -18.08
N THR A 589 -1.65 14.05 -17.58
CA THR A 589 -0.58 14.76 -16.85
C THR A 589 -0.75 14.76 -15.33
N ALA A 590 -1.84 14.20 -14.80
CA ALA A 590 -2.06 14.10 -13.36
C ALA A 590 -1.04 13.17 -12.70
N LEU A 591 -0.48 13.66 -11.60
CA LEU A 591 0.38 12.92 -10.68
C LEU A 591 -0.25 12.92 -9.29
N VAL A 592 0.25 12.05 -8.43
CA VAL A 592 -0.13 12.01 -7.01
C VAL A 592 1.07 12.42 -6.18
N SER A 593 0.89 13.36 -5.25
CA SER A 593 1.96 13.88 -4.41
C SER A 593 2.52 12.77 -3.50
N LEU A 594 3.83 12.81 -3.30
CA LEU A 594 4.52 12.05 -2.26
C LEU A 594 4.60 12.91 -0.99
N PRO A 595 4.68 12.29 0.20
CA PRO A 595 4.90 13.04 1.43
C PRO A 595 6.27 13.74 1.39
N SER A 596 6.31 14.99 1.85
CA SER A 596 7.54 15.79 2.01
C SER A 596 7.64 16.33 3.43
N SER A 597 8.85 16.55 3.93
CA SER A 597 9.08 17.10 5.27
C SER A 597 8.50 18.52 5.40
N PRO A 598 7.74 18.83 6.46
CA PRO A 598 7.22 20.18 6.71
C PRO A 598 8.28 21.16 7.25
N GLU A 599 9.40 20.67 7.78
CA GLU A 599 10.44 21.48 8.44
C GLU A 599 10.95 22.66 7.59
N PRO A 600 11.27 22.51 6.28
CA PRO A 600 11.75 23.63 5.47
C PRO A 600 10.68 24.73 5.29
N VAL A 601 9.41 24.34 5.27
CA VAL A 601 8.28 25.29 5.18
C VAL A 601 8.14 26.06 6.49
N VAL A 602 8.22 25.35 7.62
CA VAL A 602 8.16 25.95 8.95
C VAL A 602 9.31 26.93 9.15
N ALA A 603 10.54 26.55 8.82
CA ALA A 603 11.72 27.42 8.88
C ALA A 603 11.53 28.69 8.05
N PHE A 604 11.05 28.56 6.79
CA PHE A 604 10.77 29.70 5.94
C PHE A 604 9.71 30.66 6.53
N LEU A 605 8.68 30.14 7.20
CA LEU A 605 7.65 30.95 7.84
C LEU A 605 8.18 31.75 9.02
N TYR A 606 9.06 31.18 9.85
CA TYR A 606 9.69 31.91 10.95
C TYR A 606 10.73 32.92 10.46
N ASP A 607 11.65 32.49 9.59
CA ASP A 607 12.82 33.27 9.21
C ASP A 607 12.49 34.42 8.26
N CYS A 608 11.60 34.18 7.27
CA CYS A 608 11.32 35.15 6.21
C CYS A 608 10.03 35.94 6.42
N LEU A 609 9.01 35.33 7.04
CA LEU A 609 7.68 35.92 7.19
C LEU A 609 7.37 36.37 8.63
N GLY A 610 8.24 36.07 9.59
CA GLY A 610 8.09 36.52 10.98
C GLY A 610 6.89 35.89 11.70
N MET A 611 6.60 34.62 11.44
CA MET A 611 5.53 33.88 12.11
C MET A 611 5.74 33.82 13.63
N ARG A 612 4.67 34.03 14.40
CA ARG A 612 4.66 33.89 15.87
C ARG A 612 3.94 32.62 16.30
N ASN A 613 4.44 31.98 17.35
CA ASN A 613 3.79 30.83 18.00
C ASN A 613 2.45 31.25 18.62
N LEU A 614 1.48 30.31 18.68
CA LEU A 614 0.15 30.60 19.25
C LEU A 614 0.24 31.08 20.71
N GLY A 615 1.09 30.46 21.53
CA GLY A 615 1.25 30.84 22.94
C GLY A 615 1.82 32.25 23.16
N ALA A 616 2.45 32.86 22.14
CA ALA A 616 3.07 34.19 22.24
C ALA A 616 2.16 35.32 21.73
N VAL A 617 0.96 35.02 21.23
CA VAL A 617 0.03 35.98 20.61
C VAL A 617 -1.12 36.30 21.57
N ALA A 618 -1.53 37.56 21.65
CA ALA A 618 -2.67 37.95 22.48
C ALA A 618 -3.98 37.40 21.89
N ARG A 619 -4.94 37.02 22.75
CA ARG A 619 -6.20 36.35 22.33
C ARG A 619 -7.00 37.15 21.29
N PRO A 620 -7.18 38.48 21.40
CA PRO A 620 -7.86 39.25 20.35
C PRO A 620 -7.09 39.27 19.02
N GLU A 621 -5.76 39.24 19.09
CA GLU A 621 -4.88 39.24 17.92
C GLU A 621 -4.93 37.93 17.13
N LEU A 622 -5.35 36.82 17.77
CA LEU A 622 -5.62 35.53 17.10
C LEU A 622 -6.71 35.63 16.03
N HIS A 623 -7.59 36.62 16.14
CA HIS A 623 -8.69 36.83 15.19
C HIS A 623 -8.43 37.94 14.18
N SER A 624 -7.57 38.91 14.51
CA SER A 624 -7.22 39.99 13.59
C SER A 624 -6.13 39.59 12.60
N GLY A 625 -5.15 38.80 13.04
CA GLY A 625 -4.05 38.32 12.20
C GLY A 625 -4.43 37.13 11.31
N THR A 626 -3.48 36.72 10.47
CA THR A 626 -3.64 35.62 9.52
C THR A 626 -3.19 34.31 10.11
N ARG A 627 -4.09 33.33 10.06
CA ARG A 627 -3.89 31.97 10.59
C ARG A 627 -3.12 31.13 9.58
N VAL A 628 -2.03 30.50 10.01
CA VAL A 628 -1.25 29.59 9.17
C VAL A 628 -1.46 28.16 9.63
N LEU A 629 -2.02 27.33 8.75
CA LEU A 629 -2.25 25.91 8.98
C LEU A 629 -1.32 25.08 8.10
N ILE A 630 -0.58 24.15 8.68
CA ILE A 630 0.27 23.21 7.95
C ILE A 630 -0.24 21.79 8.20
N ASN A 631 -0.56 21.06 7.13
CA ASN A 631 -1.13 19.71 7.20
C ASN A 631 -2.34 19.62 8.15
N GLY A 632 -3.13 20.70 8.22
CA GLY A 632 -4.29 20.81 9.09
C GLY A 632 -4.02 21.23 10.53
N ALA A 633 -2.76 21.24 10.99
CA ALA A 633 -2.39 21.75 12.31
C ALA A 633 -2.23 23.28 12.28
N TRP A 634 -2.79 23.96 13.27
CA TRP A 634 -2.61 25.41 13.45
C TRP A 634 -1.32 25.68 14.20
N ILE A 635 -0.25 26.04 13.47
CA ILE A 635 1.11 26.17 14.03
C ILE A 635 1.41 27.59 14.49
N GLY A 636 0.88 28.59 13.79
CA GLY A 636 1.24 29.98 14.05
C GLY A 636 0.32 31.01 13.44
N MET A 637 0.66 32.25 13.74
CA MET A 637 -0.03 33.46 13.31
C MET A 637 0.95 34.40 12.62
N LEU A 638 0.50 35.01 11.53
CA LEU A 638 1.16 36.14 10.89
C LEU A 638 0.37 37.41 11.24
N LEU A 639 0.98 38.33 11.99
CA LEU A 639 0.35 39.59 12.41
C LEU A 639 0.42 40.63 11.29
N VAL A 640 -0.19 40.30 10.15
CA VAL A 640 -0.30 41.14 8.98
C VAL A 640 -1.76 41.37 8.64
N ASP A 641 -2.01 42.47 7.93
CA ASP A 641 -3.30 42.80 7.38
C ASP A 641 -3.66 41.92 6.17
N ALA A 642 -4.85 42.17 5.60
CA ALA A 642 -5.32 41.39 4.46
C ALA A 642 -4.39 41.53 3.23
N ALA A 643 -3.79 42.71 3.01
CA ALA A 643 -2.85 42.93 1.93
C ALA A 643 -1.52 42.17 2.17
N GLY A 644 -0.97 42.26 3.39
CA GLY A 644 0.22 41.50 3.79
C GLY A 644 0.01 39.99 3.73
N THR A 645 -1.23 39.51 3.90
CA THR A 645 -1.59 38.09 3.72
C THR A 645 -1.41 37.62 2.27
N VAL A 646 -1.83 38.44 1.31
CA VAL A 646 -1.64 38.15 -0.12
C VAL A 646 -0.15 38.15 -0.45
N ALA A 647 0.59 39.14 0.04
CA ALA A 647 2.04 39.22 -0.15
C ALA A 647 2.77 38.00 0.45
N ALA A 648 2.37 37.54 1.63
CA ALA A 648 2.93 36.33 2.25
C ALA A 648 2.65 35.07 1.42
N ALA A 649 1.44 34.93 0.86
CA ALA A 649 1.11 33.82 -0.04
C ALA A 649 1.92 33.86 -1.34
N GLU A 650 2.16 35.05 -1.91
CA GLU A 650 3.00 35.23 -3.09
C GLU A 650 4.48 34.94 -2.82
N ALA A 651 4.99 35.32 -1.64
CA ALA A 651 6.33 34.96 -1.20
C ALA A 651 6.51 33.45 -1.10
N LEU A 652 5.52 32.72 -0.53
CA LEU A 652 5.51 31.27 -0.48
C LEU A 652 5.45 30.63 -1.87
N ARG A 653 4.62 31.16 -2.78
CA ARG A 653 4.56 30.70 -4.18
C ARG A 653 5.87 30.96 -4.91
N THR A 654 6.54 32.08 -4.65
CA THR A 654 7.86 32.37 -5.19
C THR A 654 8.92 31.42 -4.64
N ALA A 655 8.85 31.07 -3.35
CA ALA A 655 9.69 30.04 -2.75
C ALA A 655 9.46 28.65 -3.38
N LYS A 656 8.21 28.31 -3.72
CA LYS A 656 7.83 27.08 -4.45
C LYS A 656 8.44 27.05 -5.84
N ARG A 657 8.28 28.15 -6.58
CA ARG A 657 8.81 28.30 -7.95
C ARG A 657 10.32 28.24 -7.96
N THR A 658 10.99 28.90 -7.01
CA THR A 658 12.46 28.90 -6.89
C THR A 658 13.04 27.56 -6.44
N GLY A 659 12.21 26.68 -5.86
CA GLY A 659 12.62 25.37 -5.35
C GLY A 659 13.20 25.42 -3.92
N ARG A 660 13.02 26.53 -3.19
CA ARG A 660 13.35 26.61 -1.75
C ARG A 660 12.47 25.70 -0.91
N ILE A 661 11.19 25.62 -1.28
CA ILE A 661 10.27 24.61 -0.78
C ILE A 661 10.01 23.58 -1.88
N HIS A 662 9.57 22.38 -1.49
CA HIS A 662 9.33 21.31 -2.43
C HIS A 662 8.25 21.72 -3.49
N PRO A 663 8.46 21.46 -4.80
CA PRO A 663 7.54 21.91 -5.85
C PRO A 663 6.10 21.36 -5.74
N HIS A 664 5.92 20.22 -5.07
CA HIS A 664 4.60 19.61 -4.85
C HIS A 664 3.87 20.16 -3.61
N CYS A 665 4.44 21.10 -2.86
CA CYS A 665 3.75 21.74 -1.73
C CYS A 665 2.51 22.50 -2.23
N GLY A 666 1.35 22.24 -1.61
CA GLY A 666 0.11 22.96 -1.91
C GLY A 666 -0.04 24.18 -1.01
N ILE A 667 -0.36 25.33 -1.57
CA ILE A 667 -0.52 26.62 -0.87
C ILE A 667 -1.89 27.22 -1.22
N THR A 668 -2.84 27.11 -0.30
CA THR A 668 -4.20 27.63 -0.47
C THR A 668 -4.42 28.83 0.45
N LEU A 669 -4.78 29.95 -0.14
CA LEU A 669 -5.19 31.18 0.52
C LEU A 669 -6.72 31.25 0.63
N LYS A 670 -7.28 31.34 1.83
CA LYS A 670 -8.70 31.61 2.07
C LYS A 670 -8.87 33.03 2.60
N LEU A 671 -9.04 33.99 1.70
CA LEU A 671 -9.05 35.41 2.04
C LEU A 671 -10.20 35.80 2.98
N ALA A 672 -11.40 35.23 2.78
CA ALA A 672 -12.58 35.51 3.62
C ALA A 672 -12.36 35.20 5.11
N ARG A 673 -11.46 34.27 5.43
CA ARG A 673 -11.13 33.88 6.81
C ARG A 673 -9.73 34.29 7.25
N ARG A 674 -8.94 34.95 6.38
CA ARG A 674 -7.52 35.25 6.60
C ARG A 674 -6.75 33.99 7.03
N GLU A 675 -6.87 32.93 6.22
CA GLU A 675 -6.19 31.65 6.47
C GLU A 675 -5.27 31.29 5.31
N ILE A 676 -4.06 30.84 5.63
CA ILE A 676 -3.12 30.21 4.68
C ILE A 676 -3.00 28.74 5.07
N TRP A 677 -3.41 27.88 4.16
CA TRP A 677 -3.33 26.42 4.27
C TRP A 677 -2.16 25.91 3.44
N ILE A 678 -1.24 25.20 4.08
CA ILE A 678 -0.06 24.62 3.44
C ILE A 678 -0.09 23.11 3.61
N ASN A 679 -0.08 22.38 2.50
CA ASN A 679 -0.15 20.93 2.47
C ASN A 679 1.15 20.34 1.94
N THR A 680 1.82 19.55 2.76
CA THR A 680 3.05 18.78 2.45
C THR A 680 2.80 17.27 2.47
N GLU A 681 1.58 16.85 2.78
CA GLU A 681 1.16 15.46 2.80
C GLU A 681 1.11 14.83 1.39
N GLY A 682 1.31 13.52 1.37
CA GLY A 682 1.16 12.67 0.17
C GLY A 682 -0.30 12.36 -0.14
N GLY A 683 -0.55 11.93 -1.38
CA GLY A 683 -1.88 11.50 -1.84
C GLY A 683 -2.73 12.60 -2.46
N ARG A 684 -2.24 13.83 -2.61
CA ARG A 684 -2.97 14.90 -3.32
C ARG A 684 -2.80 14.73 -4.83
N LEU A 685 -3.84 15.01 -5.60
CA LEU A 685 -3.72 15.06 -7.05
C LEU A 685 -3.11 16.40 -7.45
N ILE A 686 -2.03 16.33 -8.22
CA ILE A 686 -1.30 17.49 -8.73
C ILE A 686 -1.19 17.41 -10.25
N ARG A 687 -1.13 18.57 -10.91
CA ARG A 687 -0.91 18.66 -12.36
C ARG A 687 0.01 19.84 -12.69
N PRO A 688 0.88 19.72 -13.71
CA PRO A 688 1.68 20.84 -14.18
C PRO A 688 0.84 21.80 -15.03
N VAL A 689 0.93 23.09 -14.73
CA VAL A 689 0.34 24.18 -15.53
C VAL A 689 1.39 25.23 -15.85
N ILE A 690 1.15 26.03 -16.89
CA ILE A 690 2.05 27.11 -17.30
C ILE A 690 1.70 28.38 -16.52
N ASN A 691 2.71 29.08 -16.02
CA ASN A 691 2.55 30.38 -15.40
C ASN A 691 2.27 31.45 -16.47
N ALA A 692 1.14 32.14 -16.35
CA ALA A 692 0.71 33.15 -17.32
C ALA A 692 1.66 34.34 -17.42
N ALA A 693 2.31 34.74 -16.32
CA ALA A 693 3.27 35.86 -16.33
C ALA A 693 4.51 35.51 -17.15
N ALA A 694 5.08 34.33 -16.92
CA ALA A 694 6.24 33.84 -17.69
C ALA A 694 5.90 33.68 -19.18
N TRP A 695 4.70 33.19 -19.50
CA TRP A 695 4.27 33.03 -20.88
C TRP A 695 4.13 34.37 -21.62
N ARG A 696 3.52 35.38 -20.99
CA ARG A 696 3.38 36.73 -21.57
C ARG A 696 4.74 37.37 -21.86
N GLU A 697 5.71 37.21 -20.97
CA GLU A 697 7.08 37.71 -21.20
C GLU A 697 7.72 37.06 -22.43
N LEU A 698 7.51 35.76 -22.61
CA LEU A 698 8.02 35.04 -23.77
C LEU A 698 7.26 35.34 -25.07
N GLU A 699 5.98 35.71 -25.00
CA GLU A 699 5.23 36.22 -26.15
C GLU A 699 5.71 37.62 -26.56
N ALA A 700 6.02 38.48 -25.59
CA ALA A 700 6.57 39.81 -25.83
C ALA A 700 8.00 39.77 -26.39
N ASN A 701 8.83 38.82 -25.91
CA ASN A 701 10.18 38.60 -26.43
C ASN A 701 10.42 37.14 -26.83
N PRO A 702 10.02 36.73 -28.06
CA PRO A 702 10.22 35.38 -28.54
C PRO A 702 11.69 34.95 -28.64
N ALA A 703 12.64 35.88 -28.77
CA ALA A 703 14.07 35.59 -28.82
C ALA A 703 14.63 35.11 -27.48
N ALA A 704 13.96 35.45 -26.36
CA ALA A 704 14.29 34.96 -25.03
C ALA A 704 13.78 33.54 -24.75
N ALA A 705 12.98 32.96 -25.65
CA ALA A 705 12.45 31.62 -25.48
C ALA A 705 13.56 30.56 -25.61
N PRO A 706 13.64 29.60 -24.69
CA PRO A 706 14.69 28.60 -24.73
C PRO A 706 14.54 27.69 -25.96
N ALA A 707 15.67 27.21 -26.48
CA ALA A 707 15.71 26.41 -27.72
C ALA A 707 14.82 25.16 -27.67
N TRP A 708 14.72 24.51 -26.50
CA TRP A 708 13.88 23.34 -26.27
C TRP A 708 12.37 23.63 -26.30
N LEU A 709 11.95 24.88 -26.08
CA LEU A 709 10.55 25.29 -26.19
C LEU A 709 10.17 25.59 -27.64
N VAL A 710 11.07 26.24 -28.39
CA VAL A 710 10.83 26.69 -29.78
C VAL A 710 11.06 25.57 -30.81
N GLY A 711 11.84 24.54 -30.48
CA GLY A 711 12.10 23.41 -31.37
C GLY A 711 13.10 23.72 -32.49
N SER A 712 14.10 24.56 -32.22
CA SER A 712 15.19 24.83 -33.17
C SER A 712 16.09 23.60 -33.34
N ALA A 713 16.71 23.41 -34.52
CA ALA A 713 17.68 22.34 -34.78
C ALA A 713 18.85 22.28 -33.76
N ALA A 714 19.15 23.39 -33.09
CA ALA A 714 20.12 23.45 -32.00
C ALA A 714 19.69 22.73 -30.69
N ALA A 715 18.41 22.42 -30.53
CA ALA A 715 17.85 21.71 -29.37
C ALA A 715 18.25 20.22 -29.32
N ALA A 716 18.70 19.63 -30.44
CA ALA A 716 19.15 18.24 -30.48
C ALA A 716 20.48 18.01 -29.71
N THR A 717 21.24 19.08 -29.43
CA THR A 717 22.58 19.02 -28.84
C THR A 717 22.62 19.13 -27.31
N VAL A 718 21.53 19.58 -26.68
CA VAL A 718 21.46 19.75 -25.21
C VAL A 718 20.36 18.85 -24.66
N SER A 719 20.74 17.78 -23.97
CA SER A 719 19.80 16.89 -23.27
C SER A 719 19.21 17.61 -22.04
N THR A 720 18.24 18.49 -22.25
CA THR A 720 17.56 19.20 -21.15
C THR A 720 16.56 18.26 -20.48
N GLY A 721 16.71 18.03 -19.18
CA GLY A 721 15.76 17.28 -18.39
C GLY A 721 14.57 18.14 -17.96
N TRP A 722 13.45 17.51 -17.57
CA TRP A 722 12.31 18.24 -17.01
C TRP A 722 12.64 19.02 -15.73
N ASN A 723 13.60 18.54 -14.94
CA ASN A 723 14.09 19.29 -13.78
C ASN A 723 14.70 20.65 -14.18
N ASP A 724 15.30 20.74 -15.37
CA ASP A 724 15.83 22.00 -15.89
C ASP A 724 14.70 22.92 -16.33
N VAL A 725 13.61 22.36 -16.89
CA VAL A 725 12.37 23.10 -17.20
C VAL A 725 11.74 23.69 -15.93
N LEU A 726 11.70 22.92 -14.84
CA LEU A 726 11.21 23.40 -13.54
C LEU A 726 12.11 24.49 -12.93
N ARG A 727 13.42 24.41 -13.17
CA ARG A 727 14.41 25.39 -12.70
C ARG A 727 14.51 26.62 -13.61
N TRP A 728 14.03 26.54 -14.84
CA TRP A 728 14.10 27.62 -15.80
C TRP A 728 13.38 28.87 -15.28
N ARG A 729 13.97 30.04 -15.56
CA ARG A 729 13.45 31.34 -15.16
C ARG A 729 13.44 32.26 -16.35
N SER A 730 12.43 33.12 -16.42
CA SER A 730 12.40 34.17 -17.41
C SER A 730 13.52 35.19 -17.18
N PRO A 731 14.21 35.67 -18.24
CA PRO A 731 15.33 36.60 -18.10
C PRO A 731 14.96 37.96 -17.49
N ALA A 732 13.71 38.39 -17.62
CA ALA A 732 13.24 39.70 -17.14
C ALA A 732 12.69 39.61 -15.71
N GLY A 733 11.66 38.80 -15.49
CA GLY A 733 10.93 38.72 -14.21
C GLY A 733 11.39 37.62 -13.25
N GLY A 734 12.32 36.76 -13.65
CA GLY A 734 12.73 35.60 -12.85
C GLY A 734 11.58 34.62 -12.58
N HIS A 735 10.56 34.60 -13.44
CA HIS A 735 9.39 33.76 -13.26
C HIS A 735 9.64 32.34 -13.75
N GLY A 736 9.24 31.33 -12.95
CA GLY A 736 9.24 29.94 -13.39
C GLY A 736 8.14 29.70 -14.44
N LEU A 737 8.45 28.89 -15.45
CA LEU A 737 7.50 28.58 -16.54
C LEU A 737 6.40 27.63 -16.08
N ILE A 738 6.75 26.57 -15.36
CA ILE A 738 5.83 25.50 -14.95
C ILE A 738 5.64 25.52 -13.43
N GLU A 739 4.39 25.39 -13.00
CA GLU A 739 4.01 25.23 -11.61
C GLU A 739 3.12 23.98 -11.45
N TYR A 740 3.39 23.15 -10.45
CA TYR A 740 2.47 22.07 -10.07
C TYR A 740 1.38 22.61 -9.19
N ILE A 741 0.12 22.44 -9.60
CA ILE A 741 -1.04 22.86 -8.83
C ILE A 741 -1.81 21.65 -8.31
N ASP A 742 -2.31 21.75 -7.09
CA ASP A 742 -3.24 20.77 -6.53
C ASP A 742 -4.72 21.18 -6.67
N ALA A 743 -5.64 20.27 -6.31
CA ALA A 743 -7.07 20.53 -6.41
C ALA A 743 -7.53 21.69 -5.50
N THR A 744 -6.92 21.86 -4.32
CA THR A 744 -7.20 22.95 -3.37
C THR A 744 -6.70 24.31 -3.88
N GLU A 745 -5.54 24.34 -4.53
CA GLU A 745 -4.94 25.53 -5.13
C GLU A 745 -5.73 25.99 -6.36
N THR A 746 -6.33 25.06 -7.10
CA THR A 746 -7.11 25.35 -8.29
C THR A 746 -8.30 26.27 -8.00
N GLU A 747 -8.89 26.23 -6.79
CA GLU A 747 -9.97 27.13 -6.38
C GLU A 747 -9.54 28.60 -6.33
N ASN A 748 -8.24 28.88 -6.17
CA ASN A 748 -7.70 30.22 -6.06
C ASN A 748 -7.14 30.79 -7.37
N PHE A 749 -7.09 29.97 -8.42
CA PHE A 749 -6.41 30.31 -9.66
C PHE A 749 -7.40 30.49 -10.79
N PHE A 750 -7.22 31.57 -11.55
CA PHE A 750 -7.89 31.77 -12.82
C PHE A 750 -6.99 31.25 -13.95
N ILE A 751 -7.42 30.18 -14.62
CA ILE A 751 -6.61 29.39 -15.57
C ILE A 751 -7.16 29.53 -16.99
N ALA A 752 -6.34 30.00 -17.93
CA ALA A 752 -6.68 30.08 -19.36
C ALA A 752 -6.58 28.69 -20.02
N MET A 753 -7.52 28.35 -20.90
CA MET A 753 -7.51 27.06 -21.61
C MET A 753 -6.59 27.03 -22.83
N THR A 754 -6.50 28.16 -23.53
CA THR A 754 -5.70 28.31 -24.75
C THR A 754 -4.91 29.62 -24.68
N PRO A 755 -3.75 29.70 -25.36
CA PRO A 755 -2.96 30.93 -25.42
C PRO A 755 -3.77 32.13 -25.94
N ASP A 756 -4.67 31.91 -26.90
CA ASP A 756 -5.48 32.98 -27.51
C ASP A 756 -6.46 33.66 -26.54
N ARG A 757 -6.82 32.98 -25.45
CA ARG A 757 -7.74 33.49 -24.41
C ARG A 757 -7.00 34.07 -23.21
N LEU A 758 -5.67 34.14 -23.26
CA LEU A 758 -4.85 34.63 -22.17
C LEU A 758 -5.04 36.15 -22.01
N THR A 759 -5.41 36.58 -20.81
CA THR A 759 -5.51 37.99 -20.43
C THR A 759 -4.59 38.30 -19.23
N ALA A 760 -4.40 39.57 -18.91
CA ALA A 760 -3.56 40.00 -17.78
C ALA A 760 -4.07 39.52 -16.41
N GLU A 761 -5.37 39.22 -16.29
CA GLU A 761 -6.01 38.72 -15.07
C GLU A 761 -5.78 37.23 -14.82
N HIS A 762 -5.39 36.48 -15.86
CA HIS A 762 -5.14 35.05 -15.72
C HIS A 762 -3.85 34.81 -14.92
N SER A 763 -3.96 33.90 -13.95
CA SER A 763 -2.84 33.47 -13.13
C SER A 763 -2.00 32.39 -13.82
N HIS A 764 -2.66 31.46 -14.51
CA HIS A 764 -2.04 30.30 -15.15
C HIS A 764 -2.71 30.01 -16.49
N MET A 765 -2.10 29.10 -17.24
CA MET A 765 -2.59 28.57 -18.50
C MET A 765 -2.42 27.05 -18.53
N GLU A 766 -3.39 26.35 -19.11
CA GLU A 766 -3.28 24.92 -19.38
C GLU A 766 -2.20 24.65 -20.45
N ILE A 767 -1.50 23.52 -20.36
CA ILE A 767 -0.53 23.14 -21.41
C ILE A 767 -1.27 22.92 -22.74
N HIS A 768 -2.33 22.11 -22.69
CA HIS A 768 -3.25 21.89 -23.79
C HIS A 768 -4.53 21.22 -23.26
N PRO A 769 -5.74 21.56 -23.72
CA PRO A 769 -6.98 20.98 -23.19
C PRO A 769 -7.06 19.45 -23.26
N SER A 770 -6.40 18.81 -24.23
CA SER A 770 -6.41 17.33 -24.39
C SER A 770 -5.78 16.56 -23.24
N VAL A 771 -4.97 17.20 -22.38
CA VAL A 771 -4.33 16.53 -21.23
C VAL A 771 -5.34 16.04 -20.19
N VAL A 772 -6.57 16.57 -20.23
CA VAL A 772 -7.68 16.15 -19.36
C VAL A 772 -8.11 14.70 -19.61
N LEU A 773 -7.85 14.17 -20.81
CA LEU A 773 -8.24 12.82 -21.18
C LEU A 773 -7.31 11.77 -20.54
N GLY A 774 -7.89 10.60 -20.26
CA GLY A 774 -7.18 9.43 -19.74
C GLY A 774 -6.53 8.61 -20.85
N THR A 775 -5.93 7.49 -20.49
CA THR A 775 -5.14 6.65 -21.41
C THR A 775 -5.95 6.16 -22.60
N MET A 776 -7.17 5.65 -22.38
CA MET A 776 -8.00 5.13 -23.48
C MET A 776 -8.69 6.25 -24.24
N ALA A 777 -9.18 7.27 -23.52
CA ALA A 777 -9.89 8.40 -24.10
C ALA A 777 -8.98 9.24 -25.02
N SER A 778 -7.68 9.33 -24.72
CA SER A 778 -6.69 10.03 -25.57
C SER A 778 -6.43 9.37 -26.92
N ASN A 779 -6.87 8.12 -27.14
CA ASN A 779 -6.73 7.42 -28.42
C ASN A 779 -7.95 7.58 -29.33
N ILE A 780 -9.02 8.20 -28.84
CA ILE A 780 -10.24 8.43 -29.61
C ILE A 780 -10.01 9.65 -30.53
N PRO A 781 -10.16 9.52 -31.85
CA PRO A 781 -10.10 10.67 -32.76
C PRO A 781 -11.32 11.57 -32.54
N PHE A 782 -11.09 12.89 -32.49
CA PHE A 782 -12.12 13.93 -32.35
C PHE A 782 -13.16 13.66 -31.24
N PRO A 783 -12.73 13.45 -29.98
CA PRO A 783 -13.65 13.07 -28.89
C PRO A 783 -14.63 14.19 -28.52
N ASP A 784 -14.33 15.43 -28.86
CA ASP A 784 -15.16 16.63 -28.69
C ASP A 784 -16.35 16.72 -29.66
N HIS A 785 -16.28 16.03 -30.80
CA HIS A 785 -17.36 15.97 -31.79
C HIS A 785 -18.33 14.81 -31.54
N ASN A 786 -18.04 13.98 -30.54
CA ASN A 786 -18.86 12.83 -30.16
C ASN A 786 -19.78 13.15 -28.98
N GLN A 787 -20.95 12.51 -28.94
CA GLN A 787 -21.78 12.50 -27.74
C GLN A 787 -21.02 11.82 -26.58
N ALA A 788 -21.02 12.44 -25.39
CA ALA A 788 -20.21 11.98 -24.25
C ALA A 788 -20.32 10.49 -23.88
N PRO A 789 -21.50 9.83 -23.91
CA PRO A 789 -21.61 8.40 -23.62
C PRO A 789 -20.82 7.52 -24.60
N ARG A 790 -20.73 7.90 -25.89
CA ARG A 790 -20.00 7.15 -26.91
C ARG A 790 -18.50 7.10 -26.65
N ASN A 791 -17.95 8.19 -26.12
CA ASN A 791 -16.56 8.22 -25.68
C ASN A 791 -16.30 7.28 -24.49
N SER A 792 -17.29 7.14 -23.61
CA SER A 792 -17.21 6.23 -22.46
C SER A 792 -17.27 4.77 -22.91
N TYR A 793 -18.16 4.45 -23.86
CA TYR A 793 -18.25 3.12 -24.46
C TYR A 793 -16.95 2.72 -25.15
N GLN A 794 -16.39 3.60 -25.99
CA GLN A 794 -15.13 3.33 -26.67
C GLN A 794 -13.98 3.13 -25.66
N SER A 795 -13.98 3.88 -24.57
CA SER A 795 -12.99 3.72 -23.50
C SER A 795 -13.07 2.35 -22.80
N ALA A 796 -14.28 1.79 -22.67
CA ALA A 796 -14.48 0.45 -22.13
C ALA A 796 -14.15 -0.64 -23.15
N MET A 797 -14.67 -0.53 -24.37
CA MET A 797 -14.47 -1.48 -25.47
C MET A 797 -13.01 -1.57 -25.91
N GLY A 798 -12.27 -0.46 -25.93
CA GLY A 798 -10.86 -0.47 -26.30
C GLY A 798 -9.98 -1.30 -25.35
N LYS A 799 -10.42 -1.58 -24.12
CA LYS A 799 -9.72 -2.47 -23.17
C LYS A 799 -9.89 -3.96 -23.52
N GLN A 800 -10.89 -4.28 -24.34
CA GLN A 800 -11.21 -5.62 -24.85
C GLN A 800 -10.72 -5.85 -26.28
N ALA A 801 -10.17 -4.82 -26.92
CA ALA A 801 -9.59 -4.93 -28.25
C ALA A 801 -8.51 -6.02 -28.28
N MET A 802 -8.22 -6.54 -29.47
CA MET A 802 -7.13 -7.49 -29.69
C MET A 802 -5.97 -6.77 -30.37
N GLY A 803 -4.74 -7.17 -30.04
CA GLY A 803 -3.56 -6.54 -30.61
C GLY A 803 -2.29 -7.08 -29.98
N VAL A 804 -1.17 -6.44 -30.30
CA VAL A 804 0.11 -6.79 -29.67
C VAL A 804 0.11 -6.24 -28.24
N TYR A 805 0.12 -7.14 -27.25
CA TYR A 805 0.12 -6.76 -25.83
C TYR A 805 1.52 -6.65 -25.22
N ALA A 806 2.49 -7.37 -25.78
CA ALA A 806 3.91 -7.33 -25.43
C ALA A 806 4.77 -7.79 -26.61
N LEU A 807 5.94 -7.19 -26.81
CA LEU A 807 6.85 -7.55 -27.90
C LEU A 807 7.51 -8.92 -27.68
N ASN A 808 7.74 -9.32 -26.42
CA ASN A 808 8.33 -10.61 -26.03
C ASN A 808 7.28 -11.72 -25.80
N TYR A 809 6.08 -11.62 -26.39
CA TYR A 809 5.00 -12.59 -26.19
C TYR A 809 5.42 -14.05 -26.52
N ARG A 810 6.39 -14.25 -27.43
CA ARG A 810 6.90 -15.59 -27.79
C ARG A 810 7.63 -16.30 -26.65
N GLU A 811 8.30 -15.54 -25.79
CA GLU A 811 9.03 -16.05 -24.62
C GLU A 811 8.15 -16.13 -23.38
N ARG A 812 7.08 -15.33 -23.34
CA ARG A 812 6.17 -15.24 -22.20
C ARG A 812 5.10 -16.34 -22.24
N LEU A 813 4.96 -17.06 -21.13
CA LEU A 813 3.96 -18.11 -20.97
C LEU A 813 2.78 -17.63 -20.11
N ASP A 814 1.90 -16.86 -20.75
CA ASP A 814 0.65 -16.36 -20.15
C ASP A 814 -0.46 -17.39 -20.18
N THR A 815 -1.41 -17.27 -19.23
CA THR A 815 -2.54 -18.21 -19.16
C THR A 815 -3.44 -18.15 -20.40
N MET A 816 -3.72 -16.94 -20.88
CA MET A 816 -4.48 -16.68 -22.10
C MET A 816 -3.96 -15.40 -22.76
N SER A 817 -3.83 -15.41 -24.07
CA SER A 817 -3.49 -14.22 -24.84
C SER A 817 -4.01 -14.31 -26.26
N ASN A 818 -4.44 -13.18 -26.79
CA ASN A 818 -4.97 -13.05 -28.15
C ASN A 818 -4.04 -12.12 -28.93
N LEU A 819 -3.56 -12.55 -30.08
CA LEU A 819 -2.69 -11.76 -30.93
C LEU A 819 -3.32 -11.61 -32.32
N LEU A 820 -3.32 -10.41 -32.88
CA LEU A 820 -3.65 -10.22 -34.29
C LEU A 820 -2.44 -10.58 -35.16
N TRP A 821 -2.68 -11.21 -36.32
CA TRP A 821 -1.61 -11.53 -37.27
C TRP A 821 -0.97 -10.28 -37.86
N TYR A 822 -1.83 -9.35 -38.25
CA TYR A 822 -1.44 -8.05 -38.78
C TYR A 822 -2.12 -6.97 -37.95
N SER A 823 -1.44 -5.85 -37.77
CA SER A 823 -1.98 -4.69 -37.09
C SER A 823 -1.50 -3.46 -37.85
N SER A 824 -2.39 -2.50 -38.10
CA SER A 824 -2.03 -1.29 -38.84
C SER A 824 -2.06 -0.07 -37.92
N THR A 825 -1.12 0.85 -38.14
CA THR A 825 -1.16 2.17 -37.50
C THR A 825 -2.41 2.92 -37.94
N PRO A 826 -3.17 3.54 -37.02
CA PRO A 826 -4.37 4.28 -37.36
C PRO A 826 -4.04 5.47 -38.28
N LEU A 827 -4.82 5.67 -39.36
CA LEU A 827 -4.62 6.79 -40.29
C LEU A 827 -4.86 8.15 -39.61
N ALA A 828 -5.90 8.24 -38.77
CA ALA A 828 -6.22 9.42 -37.99
C ALA A 828 -5.95 9.13 -36.51
N SER A 829 -4.84 9.67 -35.98
CA SER A 829 -4.43 9.44 -34.60
C SER A 829 -4.27 10.77 -33.85
N PRO A 830 -4.87 10.93 -32.65
CA PRO A 830 -4.62 12.09 -31.80
C PRO A 830 -3.14 12.17 -31.40
N TYR A 831 -2.60 13.38 -31.25
CA TYR A 831 -1.19 13.56 -30.85
C TYR A 831 -0.82 12.81 -29.56
N MET A 832 -1.71 12.82 -28.56
CA MET A 832 -1.49 12.17 -27.26
C MET A 832 -1.33 10.64 -27.35
N SER A 833 -1.87 10.01 -28.40
CA SER A 833 -1.76 8.55 -28.59
C SER A 833 -0.32 8.04 -28.71
N ARG A 834 0.60 8.91 -29.17
CA ARG A 834 2.02 8.59 -29.33
C ARG A 834 2.68 8.29 -27.98
N PHE A 835 2.34 9.03 -26.93
CA PHE A 835 2.91 8.83 -25.59
C PHE A 835 2.51 7.49 -24.97
N TYR A 836 1.35 6.95 -25.36
CA TYR A 836 0.88 5.64 -24.92
C TYR A 836 1.35 4.50 -25.82
N ARG A 837 2.28 4.75 -26.76
CA ARG A 837 2.77 3.79 -27.76
C ARG A 837 1.65 3.07 -28.52
N ALA A 838 0.50 3.72 -28.69
CA ALA A 838 -0.64 3.16 -29.42
C ALA A 838 -0.33 2.97 -30.91
N GLN A 839 0.62 3.74 -31.44
CA GLN A 839 1.10 3.65 -32.82
C GLN A 839 2.13 2.53 -32.98
N ASP A 840 2.97 2.28 -31.96
CA ASP A 840 3.99 1.22 -32.00
C ASP A 840 3.37 -0.17 -31.80
N MET A 841 2.36 -0.27 -30.93
CA MET A 841 1.60 -1.50 -30.66
C MET A 841 0.11 -1.27 -30.91
N PRO A 842 -0.31 -1.18 -32.18
CA PRO A 842 -1.71 -0.93 -32.53
C PRO A 842 -2.59 -2.15 -32.24
N SER A 843 -3.85 -1.88 -31.93
CA SER A 843 -4.87 -2.88 -31.57
C SER A 843 -6.02 -2.95 -32.59
N GLY A 844 -5.73 -2.76 -33.88
CA GLY A 844 -6.75 -2.72 -34.92
C GLY A 844 -6.24 -2.63 -36.35
N PHE A 845 -7.19 -2.46 -37.28
CA PHE A 845 -6.98 -2.35 -38.72
C PHE A 845 -7.62 -1.09 -39.30
N ASN A 846 -6.99 -0.51 -40.32
CA ASN A 846 -7.63 0.45 -41.20
C ASN A 846 -8.50 -0.31 -42.20
N VAL A 847 -9.82 -0.10 -42.15
CA VAL A 847 -10.79 -0.79 -43.00
C VAL A 847 -11.53 0.22 -43.86
N VAL A 848 -11.82 -0.13 -45.10
CA VAL A 848 -12.71 0.66 -45.97
C VAL A 848 -14.15 0.35 -45.57
N VAL A 849 -14.87 1.37 -45.08
CA VAL A 849 -16.26 1.24 -44.63
C VAL A 849 -17.17 1.96 -45.62
N ALA A 850 -18.23 1.27 -46.06
CA ALA A 850 -19.29 1.86 -46.86
C ALA A 850 -20.57 1.94 -46.02
N ILE A 851 -21.10 3.15 -45.82
CA ILE A 851 -22.35 3.37 -45.08
C ILE A 851 -23.49 3.38 -46.10
N MET A 852 -24.17 2.24 -46.24
CA MET A 852 -25.32 2.08 -47.14
C MET A 852 -26.25 0.98 -46.63
N THR A 853 -27.53 1.04 -46.98
CA THR A 853 -28.45 -0.08 -46.77
C THR A 853 -28.24 -1.13 -47.86
N TYR A 854 -27.83 -2.34 -47.49
CA TYR A 854 -27.51 -3.38 -48.45
C TYR A 854 -27.85 -4.77 -47.91
N GLY A 855 -28.64 -5.54 -48.65
CA GLY A 855 -28.96 -6.94 -48.33
C GLY A 855 -29.79 -7.18 -47.07
N GLY A 856 -30.15 -6.16 -46.28
CA GLY A 856 -30.95 -6.28 -45.06
C GLY A 856 -30.21 -6.88 -43.85
N TYR A 857 -29.04 -7.50 -44.06
CA TYR A 857 -28.22 -8.12 -43.00
C TYR A 857 -27.37 -7.13 -42.19
N ASN A 858 -27.46 -5.83 -42.48
CA ASN A 858 -26.76 -4.74 -41.78
C ASN A 858 -27.71 -3.84 -40.96
N GLN A 859 -28.85 -4.39 -40.53
CA GLN A 859 -29.84 -3.73 -39.66
C GLN A 859 -29.54 -4.00 -38.18
N GLU A 860 -29.99 -3.11 -37.28
CA GLU A 860 -29.87 -3.29 -35.81
C GLU A 860 -28.42 -3.58 -35.32
N ASP A 861 -27.50 -2.64 -35.57
CA ASP A 861 -26.09 -2.70 -35.18
C ASP A 861 -25.27 -3.86 -35.76
N SER A 862 -25.83 -4.63 -36.72
CA SER A 862 -25.07 -5.65 -37.44
C SER A 862 -24.22 -5.06 -38.57
N VAL A 863 -23.10 -5.71 -38.88
CA VAL A 863 -22.17 -5.31 -39.93
C VAL A 863 -21.96 -6.44 -40.94
N MET A 864 -21.93 -6.09 -42.23
CA MET A 864 -21.55 -7.00 -43.29
C MET A 864 -20.05 -6.88 -43.58
N ILE A 865 -19.35 -8.01 -43.64
CA ILE A 865 -17.91 -8.06 -43.90
C ILE A 865 -17.64 -8.76 -45.23
N ASN A 866 -16.70 -8.23 -46.01
CA ASN A 866 -16.28 -8.85 -47.26
C ASN A 866 -15.52 -10.16 -46.99
N ARG A 867 -16.08 -11.28 -47.45
CA ARG A 867 -15.49 -12.61 -47.30
C ARG A 867 -14.09 -12.71 -47.92
N ALA A 868 -13.88 -12.13 -49.09
CA ALA A 868 -12.58 -12.16 -49.76
C ALA A 868 -11.49 -11.45 -48.94
N SER A 869 -11.84 -10.42 -48.16
CA SER A 869 -10.91 -9.75 -47.25
C SER A 869 -10.56 -10.63 -46.05
N LEU A 870 -11.53 -11.37 -45.50
CA LEU A 870 -11.30 -12.35 -44.42
C LEU A 870 -10.39 -13.49 -44.89
N ASP A 871 -10.63 -14.02 -46.09
CA ASP A 871 -9.81 -15.09 -46.66
C ASP A 871 -8.35 -14.64 -46.85
N ARG A 872 -8.11 -13.36 -47.15
CA ARG A 872 -6.78 -12.73 -47.23
C ARG A 872 -6.12 -12.44 -45.87
N GLY A 873 -6.84 -12.62 -44.76
CA GLY A 873 -6.29 -12.46 -43.41
C GLY A 873 -6.77 -11.24 -42.63
N LEU A 874 -7.80 -10.52 -43.10
CA LEU A 874 -8.40 -9.43 -42.33
C LEU A 874 -8.95 -9.98 -41.01
N PHE A 875 -8.55 -9.38 -39.87
CA PHE A 875 -8.94 -9.77 -38.52
C PHE A 875 -8.56 -11.19 -38.06
N ARG A 876 -7.73 -11.93 -38.80
CA ARG A 876 -7.20 -13.20 -38.31
C ARG A 876 -6.35 -13.01 -37.07
N SER A 877 -6.54 -13.91 -36.12
CA SER A 877 -5.90 -13.87 -34.82
C SER A 877 -5.37 -15.23 -34.41
N GLU A 878 -4.43 -15.23 -33.48
CA GLU A 878 -3.92 -16.43 -32.84
C GLU A 878 -4.23 -16.37 -31.35
N PHE A 879 -4.92 -17.41 -30.87
CA PHE A 879 -5.28 -17.62 -29.49
C PHE A 879 -4.26 -18.53 -28.84
N TYR A 880 -3.60 -18.05 -27.80
CA TYR A 880 -2.66 -18.83 -27.02
C TYR A 880 -3.25 -19.16 -25.65
N ARG A 881 -3.08 -20.40 -25.22
CA ARG A 881 -3.47 -20.85 -23.88
C ARG A 881 -2.38 -21.69 -23.26
N THR A 882 -2.00 -21.36 -22.02
CA THR A 882 -0.98 -22.12 -21.29
C THR A 882 -1.61 -23.01 -20.23
N TYR A 883 -1.32 -24.30 -20.33
CA TYR A 883 -1.61 -25.32 -19.34
C TYR A 883 -0.39 -25.53 -18.45
N LYS A 884 -0.60 -25.60 -17.14
CA LYS A 884 0.48 -25.82 -16.17
C LYS A 884 0.15 -26.95 -15.21
N ASP A 885 1.15 -27.71 -14.81
CA ASP A 885 1.06 -28.74 -13.77
C ASP A 885 2.39 -28.90 -13.03
N GLU A 886 2.35 -29.44 -11.82
CA GLU A 886 3.51 -29.65 -10.94
C GLU A 886 3.46 -31.03 -10.28
N GLU A 887 4.62 -31.64 -10.05
CA GLU A 887 4.74 -32.90 -9.31
C GLU A 887 4.63 -32.64 -7.81
N LYS A 888 3.48 -32.93 -7.20
CA LYS A 888 3.35 -32.74 -5.75
C LYS A 888 3.90 -33.93 -5.00
N LYS A 889 4.64 -33.63 -3.94
CA LYS A 889 4.97 -34.62 -2.90
C LYS A 889 4.02 -34.46 -1.74
N ASN A 890 3.39 -35.56 -1.33
CA ASN A 890 2.55 -35.54 -0.14
C ASN A 890 3.45 -35.57 1.10
N GLN A 891 3.54 -34.45 1.82
CA GLN A 891 4.44 -34.31 2.96
C GLN A 891 4.18 -35.33 4.08
N ALA A 892 2.94 -35.84 4.20
CA ALA A 892 2.57 -36.80 5.23
C ALA A 892 2.92 -38.26 4.88
N SER A 893 2.93 -38.64 3.60
CA SER A 893 3.27 -40.03 3.18
C SER A 893 4.61 -40.17 2.48
N GLY A 894 5.27 -39.08 2.08
CA GLY A 894 6.50 -39.12 1.30
C GLY A 894 6.32 -39.56 -0.15
N GLU A 895 5.09 -39.85 -0.57
CA GLU A 895 4.72 -40.27 -1.92
C GLU A 895 4.80 -39.10 -2.92
N GLU A 896 5.37 -39.38 -4.09
CA GLU A 896 5.60 -38.40 -5.15
C GLU A 896 4.74 -38.70 -6.38
N GLU A 897 4.03 -37.69 -6.86
CA GLU A 897 3.44 -37.70 -8.20
C GLU A 897 4.57 -37.60 -9.25
N ARG A 898 4.40 -38.28 -10.39
CA ARG A 898 5.42 -38.30 -11.45
C ARG A 898 4.80 -38.00 -12.81
N PHE A 899 5.51 -37.23 -13.62
CA PHE A 899 5.24 -37.12 -15.04
C PHE A 899 5.77 -38.36 -15.75
N CYS A 900 4.85 -39.12 -16.33
CA CYS A 900 5.18 -40.24 -17.20
C CYS A 900 3.96 -40.57 -18.05
N ARG A 901 4.17 -41.31 -19.13
CA ARG A 901 3.06 -41.87 -19.89
C ARG A 901 2.32 -42.90 -19.02
N PRO A 902 1.00 -42.72 -18.73
CA PRO A 902 0.23 -43.69 -17.98
C PRO A 902 0.09 -45.00 -18.76
N ASP A 903 0.38 -46.13 -18.12
CA ASP A 903 0.21 -47.47 -18.70
C ASP A 903 -1.12 -48.10 -18.19
N PRO A 904 -2.02 -48.57 -19.09
CA PRO A 904 -3.26 -49.24 -18.71
C PRO A 904 -3.13 -50.42 -17.75
N ARG A 905 -1.97 -51.10 -17.75
CA ARG A 905 -1.69 -52.25 -16.88
C ARG A 905 -1.42 -51.83 -15.44
N THR A 906 -0.70 -50.73 -15.24
CA THR A 906 -0.22 -50.29 -13.91
C THR A 906 -1.08 -49.18 -13.32
N THR A 907 -1.85 -48.47 -14.15
CA THR A 907 -2.65 -47.31 -13.75
C THR A 907 -4.14 -47.61 -13.65
N ARG A 908 -4.75 -47.10 -12.58
CA ARG A 908 -6.17 -47.22 -12.25
C ARG A 908 -6.88 -45.91 -12.60
N HIS A 909 -8.14 -46.04 -13.03
CA HIS A 909 -9.00 -44.91 -13.41
C HIS A 909 -8.36 -44.01 -14.49
N MET A 910 -7.76 -44.62 -15.53
CA MET A 910 -7.42 -43.88 -16.73
C MET A 910 -8.67 -43.23 -17.31
N LYS A 911 -8.51 -42.02 -17.83
CA LYS A 911 -9.58 -41.27 -18.47
C LYS A 911 -9.83 -41.83 -19.87
N LEU A 912 -11.04 -41.64 -20.37
CA LEU A 912 -11.41 -41.99 -21.75
C LEU A 912 -10.89 -40.90 -22.68
N ALA A 913 -9.58 -40.87 -22.88
CA ALA A 913 -8.87 -39.85 -23.64
C ALA A 913 -7.74 -40.50 -24.44
N ASN A 914 -7.21 -39.78 -25.42
CA ASN A 914 -6.09 -40.24 -26.23
C ASN A 914 -4.75 -39.97 -25.53
N TYR A 915 -3.99 -41.03 -25.26
CA TYR A 915 -2.65 -40.99 -24.65
C TYR A 915 -1.53 -41.29 -25.65
N GLU A 916 -1.85 -41.52 -26.93
CA GLU A 916 -0.86 -41.90 -27.95
C GLU A 916 0.06 -40.73 -28.30
N LYS A 917 -0.45 -39.49 -28.25
CA LYS A 917 0.30 -38.27 -28.53
C LYS A 917 1.33 -37.89 -27.45
N LEU A 918 1.36 -38.62 -26.33
CA LEU A 918 2.32 -38.39 -25.25
C LEU A 918 3.69 -38.99 -25.57
N GLY A 919 4.74 -38.20 -25.37
CA GLY A 919 6.12 -38.69 -25.37
C GLY A 919 6.42 -39.60 -24.17
N PRO A 920 7.64 -40.19 -24.11
CA PRO A 920 8.06 -41.05 -23.00
C PRO A 920 8.01 -40.33 -21.64
N ASP A 921 8.30 -39.02 -21.65
CA ASP A 921 8.26 -38.16 -20.46
C ASP A 921 6.83 -37.84 -19.97
N GLY A 922 5.79 -38.35 -20.65
CA GLY A 922 4.39 -38.01 -20.35
C GLY A 922 3.99 -36.60 -20.77
N ILE A 923 4.66 -36.01 -21.76
CA ILE A 923 4.36 -34.66 -22.26
C ILE A 923 4.23 -34.73 -23.78
N VAL A 924 3.23 -34.07 -24.35
CA VAL A 924 3.07 -33.95 -25.81
C VAL A 924 4.21 -33.10 -26.38
N PRO A 925 4.90 -33.52 -27.48
CA PRO A 925 5.96 -32.73 -28.09
C PRO A 925 5.45 -31.48 -28.82
N GLU A 926 6.35 -30.54 -29.10
CA GLU A 926 6.03 -29.29 -29.82
C GLU A 926 5.58 -29.57 -31.26
N ASN A 927 4.73 -28.70 -31.80
CA ASN A 927 4.12 -28.77 -33.13
C ASN A 927 3.16 -29.95 -33.39
N VAL A 928 2.72 -30.66 -32.35
CA VAL A 928 1.67 -31.68 -32.48
C VAL A 928 0.28 -31.06 -32.36
N PHE A 929 -0.62 -31.48 -33.25
CA PHE A 929 -2.03 -31.12 -33.19
C PHE A 929 -2.75 -31.89 -32.08
N VAL A 930 -3.49 -31.15 -31.24
CA VAL A 930 -4.21 -31.64 -30.07
C VAL A 930 -5.65 -31.15 -30.08
N ASP A 931 -6.57 -32.05 -29.77
CA ASP A 931 -8.01 -31.85 -29.65
C ASP A 931 -8.47 -32.02 -28.21
N GLN A 932 -9.76 -31.73 -27.96
CA GLN A 932 -10.39 -31.84 -26.65
C GLN A 932 -10.28 -33.22 -25.98
N ASP A 933 -10.14 -34.29 -26.78
CA ASP A 933 -10.04 -35.66 -26.29
C ASP A 933 -8.59 -36.09 -26.02
N ASP A 934 -7.60 -35.24 -26.31
CA ASP A 934 -6.20 -35.55 -26.11
C ASP A 934 -5.68 -35.12 -24.72
N VAL A 935 -4.76 -35.93 -24.19
CA VAL A 935 -4.04 -35.63 -22.95
C VAL A 935 -2.79 -34.80 -23.25
N LEU A 936 -2.66 -33.65 -22.59
CA LEU A 936 -1.50 -32.76 -22.74
C LEU A 936 -0.34 -33.14 -21.81
N ILE A 937 -0.67 -33.47 -20.56
CA ILE A 937 0.30 -33.83 -19.51
C ILE A 937 -0.14 -35.14 -18.88
N GLY A 938 0.58 -36.21 -19.19
CA GLY A 938 0.53 -37.51 -18.53
C GLY A 938 1.11 -37.43 -17.12
N LYS A 939 0.29 -37.73 -16.13
CA LYS A 939 0.66 -37.65 -14.71
C LYS A 939 0.04 -38.77 -13.90
N VAL A 940 0.86 -39.43 -13.10
CA VAL A 940 0.43 -40.54 -12.25
C VAL A 940 0.69 -40.23 -10.77
N ALA A 941 -0.25 -40.61 -9.91
CA ALA A 941 -0.13 -40.53 -8.46
C ALA A 941 -0.15 -41.95 -7.86
N PRO A 942 0.73 -42.30 -6.92
CA PRO A 942 0.70 -43.63 -6.28
C PRO A 942 -0.59 -43.83 -5.47
N ILE A 943 -1.11 -45.05 -5.49
CA ILE A 943 -2.31 -45.42 -4.71
C ILE A 943 -1.88 -45.98 -3.37
N ARG A 944 -2.47 -45.46 -2.29
CA ARG A 944 -2.31 -46.05 -0.95
C ARG A 944 -3.07 -47.36 -0.86
N LEU A 945 -2.36 -48.45 -0.59
CA LEU A 945 -2.95 -49.74 -0.25
C LEU A 945 -3.23 -49.74 1.27
N ARG A 946 -4.50 -49.97 1.65
CA ARG A 946 -4.88 -50.23 3.05
C ARG A 946 -4.88 -51.75 3.25
N GLY A 947 -4.25 -52.23 4.31
CA GLY A 947 -4.33 -53.64 4.71
C GLY A 947 -5.75 -54.01 5.21
N ALA A 948 -6.04 -55.30 5.31
CA ALA A 948 -7.34 -55.83 5.76
C ALA A 948 -7.76 -55.33 7.17
N ASP A 949 -6.80 -54.95 8.02
CA ASP A 949 -7.03 -54.49 9.40
C ASP A 949 -7.26 -52.96 9.52
N GLY A 950 -7.41 -52.24 8.41
CA GLY A 950 -7.62 -50.79 8.40
C GLY A 950 -6.38 -49.94 8.72
N ALA A 951 -5.24 -50.56 9.02
CA ALA A 951 -3.95 -49.88 9.13
C ALA A 951 -3.43 -49.44 7.75
N ALA A 952 -2.98 -48.18 7.66
CA ALA A 952 -2.34 -47.66 6.46
C ALA A 952 -0.92 -48.26 6.33
N ILE A 953 -0.69 -49.06 5.28
CA ILE A 953 0.67 -49.49 4.94
C ILE A 953 1.29 -48.35 4.15
N ALA A 954 2.14 -47.56 4.80
CA ALA A 954 2.86 -46.46 4.16
C ALA A 954 4.09 -47.01 3.43
N GLY A 955 4.16 -46.80 2.12
CA GLY A 955 5.36 -47.03 1.31
C GLY A 955 5.62 -48.50 1.00
N ILE A 956 5.50 -48.87 -0.28
CA ILE A 956 6.17 -50.06 -0.79
C ILE A 956 7.14 -49.61 -1.87
N ASP A 957 8.38 -49.43 -1.45
CA ASP A 957 9.51 -49.20 -2.33
C ASP A 957 9.89 -50.55 -2.97
N HIS A 958 10.56 -50.52 -4.13
CA HIS A 958 10.96 -51.76 -4.82
C HIS A 958 11.88 -52.65 -3.96
N ALA A 959 12.60 -52.05 -3.01
CA ALA A 959 13.45 -52.74 -2.05
C ALA A 959 12.67 -53.36 -0.87
N SER A 960 11.60 -52.73 -0.40
CA SER A 960 10.76 -53.25 0.69
C SER A 960 9.83 -54.38 0.21
N LEU A 961 9.45 -54.39 -1.08
CA LEU A 961 8.73 -55.49 -1.73
C LEU A 961 9.57 -56.79 -1.83
N GLN A 962 10.88 -56.67 -1.96
CA GLN A 962 11.81 -57.80 -2.00
C GLN A 962 12.12 -58.36 -0.60
N ALA A 963 11.86 -57.59 0.46
CA ALA A 963 12.10 -57.97 1.85
C ALA A 963 10.87 -58.57 2.56
N MET A 964 9.67 -58.45 1.99
CA MET A 964 8.44 -59.06 2.52
C MET A 964 8.31 -60.52 2.06
N SER A 965 7.75 -61.40 2.90
CA SER A 965 7.38 -62.76 2.47
C SER A 965 6.42 -62.66 1.27
N SER A 966 6.70 -63.42 0.20
CA SER A 966 6.03 -63.35 -1.11
C SER A 966 4.49 -63.38 -1.07
N VAL A 967 3.90 -63.96 -0.01
CA VAL A 967 2.45 -64.17 0.13
C VAL A 967 1.68 -62.90 0.54
N ALA A 968 2.22 -62.08 1.45
CA ALA A 968 1.52 -60.87 1.96
C ALA A 968 1.55 -59.71 0.95
N ALA A 969 2.65 -59.58 0.21
CA ALA A 969 2.77 -58.62 -0.89
C ALA A 969 1.90 -59.02 -2.09
N ALA A 970 1.79 -60.31 -2.39
CA ALA A 970 0.89 -60.81 -3.43
C ALA A 970 -0.59 -60.55 -3.09
N ALA A 971 -1.01 -60.81 -1.85
CA ALA A 971 -2.40 -60.60 -1.40
C ALA A 971 -2.83 -59.11 -1.40
N ALA A 972 -1.95 -58.19 -1.01
CA ALA A 972 -2.22 -56.75 -1.07
C ALA A 972 -2.28 -56.20 -2.51
N VAL A 973 -1.50 -56.79 -3.42
CA VAL A 973 -1.50 -56.46 -4.87
C VAL A 973 -2.71 -57.08 -5.58
N GLU A 974 -3.15 -58.28 -5.18
CA GLU A 974 -4.39 -58.93 -5.66
C GLU A 974 -5.65 -58.14 -5.24
N ALA A 975 -5.73 -57.70 -3.98
CA ALA A 975 -6.86 -56.90 -3.48
C ALA A 975 -7.03 -55.55 -4.20
N ALA A 976 -5.98 -55.05 -4.86
CA ALA A 976 -5.98 -53.82 -5.66
C ALA A 976 -6.11 -54.05 -7.18
N GLY A 977 -6.27 -55.30 -7.63
CA GLY A 977 -6.32 -55.65 -9.04
C GLY A 977 -5.02 -55.39 -9.80
N GLY A 978 -3.85 -55.44 -9.14
CA GLY A 978 -2.53 -55.28 -9.76
C GLY A 978 -2.10 -53.84 -10.08
N LYS A 979 -2.96 -52.83 -9.87
CA LYS A 979 -2.71 -51.44 -10.28
C LYS A 979 -2.11 -50.60 -9.14
N ARG A 980 -0.93 -50.00 -9.39
CA ARG A 980 -0.11 -49.29 -8.40
C ARG A 980 -0.30 -47.78 -8.40
N PHE A 981 -0.72 -47.21 -9.54
CA PHE A 981 -0.86 -45.77 -9.71
C PHE A 981 -2.28 -45.40 -10.11
N ARG A 982 -2.67 -44.16 -9.86
CA ARG A 982 -3.90 -43.53 -10.29
C ARG A 982 -3.56 -42.45 -11.32
N ASP A 983 -4.35 -42.38 -12.37
CA ASP A 983 -4.20 -41.34 -13.37
C ASP A 983 -4.71 -39.97 -12.85
N VAL A 984 -3.86 -38.95 -12.92
CA VAL A 984 -4.14 -37.54 -12.59
C VAL A 984 -3.76 -36.63 -13.77
N SER A 985 -3.69 -37.20 -14.97
CA SER A 985 -3.29 -36.50 -16.19
C SER A 985 -4.19 -35.30 -16.52
N LYS A 986 -3.62 -34.30 -17.18
CA LYS A 986 -4.29 -33.07 -17.57
C LYS A 986 -4.67 -33.10 -19.05
N LEU A 987 -5.95 -32.90 -19.33
CA LEU A 987 -6.51 -32.86 -20.68
C LEU A 987 -6.60 -31.42 -21.18
N MET A 988 -6.76 -31.30 -22.48
CA MET A 988 -7.26 -30.08 -23.10
C MET A 988 -8.68 -29.76 -22.59
N ARG A 989 -9.06 -28.49 -22.62
CA ARG A 989 -10.42 -28.09 -22.24
C ARG A 989 -11.40 -28.45 -23.36
N THR A 990 -12.63 -28.78 -23.00
CA THR A 990 -13.74 -28.98 -23.94
C THR A 990 -13.93 -27.75 -24.84
N ASN A 991 -14.13 -27.97 -26.14
CA ASN A 991 -14.25 -26.94 -27.19
C ASN A 991 -12.98 -26.14 -27.51
N GLU A 992 -11.79 -26.68 -27.23
CA GLU A 992 -10.54 -26.11 -27.70
C GLU A 992 -9.81 -27.14 -28.57
N SER A 993 -9.13 -26.67 -29.60
CA SER A 993 -8.25 -27.47 -30.46
C SER A 993 -7.07 -26.59 -30.89
N GLY A 994 -5.94 -27.19 -31.28
CA GLY A 994 -4.81 -26.41 -31.76
C GLY A 994 -3.49 -27.15 -31.79
N TYR A 995 -2.40 -26.40 -31.97
CA TYR A 995 -1.06 -26.95 -32.01
C TYR A 995 -0.31 -26.64 -30.71
N VAL A 996 0.45 -27.59 -30.20
CA VAL A 996 1.39 -27.31 -29.10
C VAL A 996 2.49 -26.39 -29.63
N ASP A 997 2.58 -25.20 -29.05
CA ASP A 997 3.50 -24.15 -29.51
C ASP A 997 4.84 -24.20 -28.78
N ARG A 998 4.81 -24.20 -27.45
CA ARG A 998 6.03 -24.15 -26.64
C ARG A 998 5.87 -24.87 -25.32
N ILE A 999 6.92 -25.57 -24.91
CA ILE A 999 6.97 -26.29 -23.64
C ILE A 999 8.09 -25.71 -22.77
N TYR A 1000 7.76 -25.38 -21.52
CA TYR A 1000 8.74 -25.00 -20.51
C TYR A 1000 8.75 -26.05 -19.40
N ARG A 1001 9.96 -26.54 -19.10
CA ARG A 1001 10.22 -27.50 -18.03
C ARG A 1001 11.19 -26.85 -17.04
N GLY A 1002 10.93 -26.97 -15.75
CA GLY A 1002 11.79 -26.42 -14.73
C GLY A 1002 11.47 -26.95 -13.33
N ARG A 1003 12.11 -26.36 -12.32
CA ARG A 1003 11.76 -26.61 -10.92
C ARG A 1003 11.14 -25.36 -10.30
N ASN A 1004 10.05 -25.55 -9.57
CA ASN A 1004 9.39 -24.47 -8.85
C ASN A 1004 10.20 -24.09 -7.58
N GLY A 1005 9.74 -23.07 -6.85
CA GLY A 1005 10.42 -22.59 -5.63
C GLY A 1005 10.38 -23.56 -4.44
N GLU A 1006 9.61 -24.64 -4.53
CA GLU A 1006 9.54 -25.71 -3.52
C GLU A 1006 10.41 -26.91 -3.92
N GLY A 1007 11.03 -26.87 -5.10
CA GLY A 1007 11.91 -27.92 -5.62
C GLY A 1007 11.22 -28.97 -6.47
N TYR A 1008 9.91 -28.86 -6.69
CA TYR A 1008 9.14 -29.80 -7.51
C TYR A 1008 9.34 -29.57 -9.00
N SER A 1009 9.33 -30.65 -9.78
CA SER A 1009 9.30 -30.57 -11.24
C SER A 1009 8.01 -29.91 -11.69
N PHE A 1010 8.13 -29.01 -12.64
CA PHE A 1010 7.05 -28.14 -13.09
C PHE A 1010 7.08 -28.02 -14.61
N VAL A 1011 5.91 -28.10 -15.23
CA VAL A 1011 5.74 -28.04 -16.69
C VAL A 1011 4.67 -27.01 -17.05
N LYS A 1012 4.97 -26.19 -18.07
CA LYS A 1012 4.02 -25.34 -18.79
C LYS A 1012 4.00 -25.73 -20.25
N ILE A 1013 2.80 -25.92 -20.81
CA ILE A 1013 2.59 -26.19 -22.23
C ILE A 1013 1.70 -25.07 -22.77
N ARG A 1014 2.17 -24.33 -23.77
CA ARG A 1014 1.36 -23.36 -24.51
C ARG A 1014 0.81 -24.03 -25.77
N VAL A 1015 -0.49 -23.89 -25.98
CA VAL A 1015 -1.19 -24.33 -27.19
C VAL A 1015 -1.65 -23.08 -27.95
N ARG A 1016 -1.52 -23.11 -29.28
CA ARG A 1016 -1.94 -22.04 -30.19
C ARG A 1016 -3.07 -22.52 -31.10
N GLU A 1017 -4.07 -21.67 -31.29
CA GLU A 1017 -5.27 -21.90 -32.11
C GLU A 1017 -5.47 -20.69 -33.03
N GLU A 1018 -5.67 -20.91 -34.33
CA GLU A 1018 -6.04 -19.84 -35.28
C GLU A 1018 -7.53 -19.51 -35.14
N ARG A 1019 -7.87 -18.22 -35.09
CA ARG A 1019 -9.26 -17.72 -34.96
C ARG A 1019 -9.56 -16.58 -35.91
#